data_AF-A0A944VA37-F1
#
_entry.id   AF-A0A944VA37-F1
#
_cell.length_a   1.000
_cell.length_b   1.000
_cell.length_c   1.000
_cell.angle_alpha   90.00
_cell.angle_beta   90.00
_cell.angle_gamma   90.00
#
_symmetry.space_group_name_H-M   'P 1'
#
loop_
_entity.id
_entity.type
_entity.pdbx_description
1 polymer ?
#
loop_
_entity_poly.entity_id
_entity_poly.type
_entity_poly.pdbx_seq_one_letter_code
_entity_poly.pdbx_strand_id
1 'polypeptide(L)'
;MRPASHHMAGAASRGYRLDVAVIVAMVSALVGGISLITGAVAFGQEGPAPLFTARPAPIGGLDLNVQFQTEIEAHRSASPLIESAPWVQEPGLALTPFSLALDSASIHGFKDHGLGQLALSVLGSLPATDEEAMLTRARERWVLLEEQGRWDLLTAELTQRFKEQRGSQFLEVGLRLSSALLMTAKGSRAEAVSRTLLAEGQFDPGAVQEIRRNIIKAYIAQGLVADAEIAAQRYQVEYAPDETAWQLLRARIALAGHRPKDAVFQLIGAESYEAQLWRAYAEWRSGALPIDLALTRLGAVLIPAELVRLESTRQAMLAEVASEVGYARLRVGAIEYLLLHKAKADPLLAKQDSDSLIKSYRALGQTVLKDLSLLDDQAITAWKALATGADLDALEARSLCVYLLTLALPRREQQLAHSWLVHQLLDEGYPGLLGTFYGENGLLGRYSDLEDETLLLLVDQALAESDFGRAADLQSMITGPPQGVNHGAWVLRSARLQILGGNAGAGAAELKVWLAQLQAMAPASLDQVMQVMFDLQFLGKHRLALELFEVVTPLVQTHGQKRELLYWVAQSWAELDDHVRSAAYFVESAFWAGATTDPWSRSALYRAGQELESGALYDDAGVIYHRLLGDTTDPKLQAKLRYRLAQLQLGRIRAQEGN
;
A
#
# COMPACT_ATOMS: atom_id res chain seq x y z
N MET A 1 53.83 -55.18 4.29
CA MET A 1 53.56 -55.97 5.52
C MET A 1 52.17 -55.61 6.07
N ARG A 2 51.56 -56.53 6.83
CA ARG A 2 50.27 -56.46 7.55
C ARG A 2 50.31 -57.59 8.61
N PRO A 3 49.42 -57.66 9.63
CA PRO A 3 48.57 -56.60 10.21
C PRO A 3 48.48 -56.61 11.77
N ALA A 4 47.72 -55.64 12.32
CA ALA A 4 46.89 -55.68 13.54
C ALA A 4 45.87 -54.51 13.43
N SER A 5 44.56 -54.49 13.78
CA SER A 5 43.54 -55.42 14.34
C SER A 5 43.65 -55.78 15.83
N HIS A 6 42.63 -55.63 16.70
CA HIS A 6 41.20 -55.20 16.61
C HIS A 6 40.87 -54.23 17.81
N HIS A 7 39.69 -53.67 18.09
CA HIS A 7 38.25 -53.83 17.75
C HIS A 7 37.62 -52.46 17.35
N MET A 8 36.36 -52.22 16.93
CA MET A 8 35.00 -52.79 17.12
C MET A 8 34.32 -52.48 18.49
N ALA A 9 33.04 -52.11 18.58
CA ALA A 9 32.06 -51.66 17.57
C ALA A 9 30.85 -50.97 18.24
N GLY A 10 30.02 -50.25 17.48
CA GLY A 10 28.73 -49.71 17.96
C GLY A 10 28.08 -48.77 16.95
N ALA A 11 27.08 -49.23 16.21
CA ALA A 11 26.32 -48.44 15.25
C ALA A 11 24.83 -48.43 15.61
N ALA A 12 24.20 -47.25 15.60
CA ALA A 12 22.75 -47.09 15.70
C ALA A 12 22.33 -45.85 14.88
N SER A 13 21.29 -46.00 14.07
CA SER A 13 20.77 -44.96 13.19
C SER A 13 19.59 -44.22 13.82
N ARG A 14 19.47 -42.90 13.57
CA ARG A 14 18.19 -42.17 13.31
C ARG A 14 18.41 -40.66 13.19
N GLY A 15 17.48 -40.00 12.50
CA GLY A 15 17.12 -38.60 12.76
C GLY A 15 17.85 -37.53 11.97
N TYR A 16 17.48 -37.34 10.70
CA TYR A 16 17.58 -36.01 10.09
C TYR A 16 16.56 -35.09 10.75
N ARG A 17 17.03 -33.97 11.34
CA ARG A 17 16.27 -32.72 11.49
C ARG A 17 17.20 -31.60 11.04
N LEU A 18 16.80 -30.85 10.02
CA LEU A 18 17.39 -29.54 9.74
C LEU A 18 16.58 -28.52 10.54
N ASP A 19 17.20 -27.89 11.53
CA ASP A 19 16.63 -26.68 12.13
C ASP A 19 16.85 -25.51 11.18
N VAL A 20 15.75 -24.84 10.80
CA VAL A 20 15.70 -23.84 9.71
C VAL A 20 16.33 -22.48 10.12
N ALA A 21 16.85 -22.37 11.34
CA ALA A 21 17.23 -21.12 12.01
C ALA A 21 18.49 -20.39 11.47
N VAL A 22 19.10 -20.84 10.36
CA VAL A 22 20.41 -20.31 9.88
C VAL A 22 20.34 -19.65 8.49
N ILE A 23 19.30 -19.89 7.68
CA ILE A 23 19.17 -19.33 6.32
C ILE A 23 18.35 -18.03 6.30
N VAL A 24 18.78 -17.07 7.12
CA VAL A 24 18.32 -15.66 7.08
C VAL A 24 19.50 -14.70 7.26
N ALA A 25 20.48 -15.05 8.10
CA ALA A 25 21.58 -14.17 8.52
C ALA A 25 22.69 -13.92 7.48
N MET A 26 22.51 -14.27 6.19
CA MET A 26 23.63 -14.26 5.21
C MET A 26 23.28 -13.78 3.79
N VAL A 27 22.20 -12.99 3.62
CA VAL A 27 21.87 -12.34 2.33
C VAL A 27 21.98 -10.81 2.38
N SER A 28 21.86 -10.18 3.54
CA SER A 28 21.90 -8.71 3.73
C SER A 28 23.28 -8.05 3.57
N ALA A 29 24.20 -8.65 2.80
CA ALA A 29 25.62 -8.32 2.85
C ALA A 29 26.31 -8.06 1.49
N LEU A 30 25.56 -7.72 0.41
CA LEU A 30 26.21 -7.23 -0.83
C LEU A 30 25.38 -6.34 -1.78
N VAL A 31 24.90 -5.17 -1.31
CA VAL A 31 24.82 -3.96 -2.17
C VAL A 31 25.19 -2.73 -1.32
N GLY A 32 26.47 -2.37 -1.32
CA GLY A 32 27.01 -1.21 -0.61
C GLY A 32 27.70 -0.24 -1.57
N GLY A 33 27.13 0.96 -1.72
CA GLY A 33 27.54 1.97 -2.69
C GLY A 33 26.44 2.18 -3.75
N ILE A 34 26.07 3.41 -4.12
CA ILE A 34 26.75 4.71 -3.93
C ILE A 34 25.85 5.68 -3.14
N SER A 35 26.44 6.57 -2.33
CA SER A 35 25.69 7.66 -1.64
C SER A 35 26.49 8.97 -1.65
N LEU A 36 26.03 9.94 -2.43
CA LEU A 36 26.51 11.32 -2.59
C LEU A 36 25.35 12.13 -3.23
N ILE A 37 24.86 13.28 -2.75
CA ILE A 37 25.11 14.10 -1.55
C ILE A 37 23.78 14.77 -1.14
N THR A 38 23.35 14.66 0.13
CA THR A 38 22.50 15.66 0.84
C THR A 38 22.43 15.35 2.35
N GLY A 39 23.52 15.61 3.08
CA GLY A 39 23.62 15.29 4.51
C GLY A 39 22.85 16.25 5.43
N ALA A 40 21.57 15.99 5.67
CA ALA A 40 20.81 16.62 6.76
C ALA A 40 21.10 15.93 8.10
N VAL A 41 22.25 16.27 8.72
CA VAL A 41 22.60 15.75 10.06
C VAL A 41 21.64 16.32 11.11
N ALA A 42 21.03 15.43 11.89
CA ALA A 42 20.11 15.79 12.97
C ALA A 42 20.77 16.66 14.05
N PHE A 43 19.98 17.50 14.70
CA PHE A 43 20.44 18.26 15.87
C PHE A 43 20.77 17.33 17.03
N GLY A 44 21.84 17.65 17.78
CA GLY A 44 22.20 16.91 18.99
C GLY A 44 21.14 17.10 20.07
N GLN A 45 20.62 15.99 20.60
CA GLN A 45 19.78 15.98 21.78
C GLN A 45 20.64 16.15 23.05
N GLU A 46 20.53 17.29 23.72
CA GLU A 46 20.68 17.41 25.17
C GLU A 46 20.11 18.77 25.63
N GLY A 47 18.87 18.72 26.10
CA GLY A 47 18.02 19.86 26.45
C GLY A 47 16.63 19.34 26.83
N PRO A 48 15.77 20.12 27.53
CA PRO A 48 14.49 19.61 28.01
C PRO A 48 13.62 19.16 26.82
N ALA A 49 13.06 17.94 26.94
CA ALA A 49 12.21 17.36 25.91
C ALA A 49 10.99 18.25 25.62
N PRO A 50 10.43 18.20 24.40
CA PRO A 50 9.08 18.72 24.17
C PRO A 50 8.11 18.07 25.17
N LEU A 51 7.13 18.86 25.66
CA LEU A 51 6.12 18.35 26.59
C LEU A 51 5.34 17.18 25.97
N PHE A 52 5.11 17.28 24.66
CA PHE A 52 4.63 16.22 23.79
C PHE A 52 5.81 15.32 23.37
N THR A 53 5.92 14.11 23.92
CA THR A 53 7.11 13.24 23.71
C THR A 53 7.12 12.50 22.36
N ALA A 54 7.19 13.25 21.25
CA ALA A 54 7.44 12.68 19.94
C ALA A 54 8.89 12.16 19.81
N ARG A 55 9.08 10.83 19.76
CA ARG A 55 10.31 10.24 19.22
C ARG A 55 10.33 10.43 17.70
N PRO A 56 11.34 11.09 17.10
CA PRO A 56 11.53 11.00 15.66
C PRO A 56 11.93 9.57 15.30
N ALA A 57 11.16 8.91 14.42
CA ALA A 57 11.46 7.56 13.96
C ALA A 57 12.77 7.54 13.14
N PRO A 58 13.58 6.47 13.24
CA PRO A 58 14.80 6.34 12.45
C PRO A 58 14.51 6.09 10.97
N ILE A 59 15.50 6.37 10.12
CA ILE A 59 15.43 6.06 8.69
C ILE A 59 15.52 4.54 8.51
N GLY A 60 14.39 3.92 8.16
CA GLY A 60 14.28 2.49 7.87
C GLY A 60 13.80 1.66 9.06
N GLY A 61 12.56 1.15 8.96
CA GLY A 61 11.90 0.34 9.98
C GLY A 61 10.66 1.02 10.57
N LEU A 62 9.48 0.47 10.27
CA LEU A 62 8.22 0.90 10.87
C LEU A 62 8.09 0.31 12.28
N ASP A 63 8.73 0.94 13.27
CA ASP A 63 8.43 0.70 14.70
C ASP A 63 7.13 1.43 15.08
N LEU A 64 6.04 1.04 14.40
CA LEU A 64 4.67 1.43 14.72
C LEU A 64 4.22 0.63 15.95
N ASN A 65 4.67 1.05 17.13
CA ASN A 65 4.20 0.52 18.41
C ASN A 65 2.78 1.05 18.72
N VAL A 66 1.81 0.65 17.91
CA VAL A 66 0.41 1.05 18.04
C VAL A 66 -0.28 0.13 19.04
N GLN A 67 -0.39 0.58 20.29
CA GLN A 67 -1.13 -0.13 21.34
C GLN A 67 -2.65 -0.04 21.11
N PHE A 68 -3.14 -0.69 20.05
CA PHE A 68 -4.55 -1.02 19.86
C PHE A 68 -4.97 -2.21 20.74
N GLN A 69 -4.56 -2.23 22.03
CA GLN A 69 -4.86 -3.34 22.94
C GLN A 69 -6.36 -3.40 23.30
N THR A 70 -7.12 -4.17 22.52
CA THR A 70 -8.45 -4.67 22.83
C THR A 70 -8.36 -6.05 23.50
N GLU A 71 -7.70 -6.12 24.66
CA GLU A 71 -7.56 -7.36 25.43
C GLU A 71 -8.89 -7.76 26.10
N ILE A 72 -9.68 -8.55 25.38
CA ILE A 72 -10.81 -9.31 25.95
C ILE A 72 -10.23 -10.53 26.68
N GLU A 73 -9.79 -10.35 27.93
CA GLU A 73 -9.17 -11.42 28.71
C GLU A 73 -10.13 -12.59 29.00
N ALA A 74 -9.90 -13.72 28.32
CA ALA A 74 -10.51 -15.01 28.62
C ALA A 74 -9.95 -15.65 29.90
N HIS A 75 -10.19 -15.01 31.05
CA HIS A 75 -10.02 -15.53 32.42
C HIS A 75 -8.63 -16.10 32.80
N ARG A 76 -7.66 -15.25 33.19
CA ARG A 76 -6.55 -15.74 34.06
C ARG A 76 -5.80 -14.73 34.97
N SER A 77 -6.56 -14.00 35.80
CA SER A 77 -6.20 -13.57 37.17
C SER A 77 -4.88 -12.81 37.43
N ALA A 78 -5.04 -11.56 37.90
CA ALA A 78 -4.05 -10.63 38.49
C ALA A 78 -3.07 -9.94 37.52
N SER A 79 -2.82 -8.62 37.56
CA SER A 79 -3.33 -7.56 38.48
C SER A 79 -3.39 -6.19 37.77
N PRO A 80 -4.24 -5.24 38.23
CA PRO A 80 -4.55 -4.01 37.50
C PRO A 80 -3.46 -2.93 37.63
N LEU A 81 -3.10 -2.25 36.52
CA LEU A 81 -2.18 -1.11 36.55
C LEU A 81 -2.36 -0.08 35.40
N ILE A 82 -3.60 0.22 35.02
CA ILE A 82 -3.94 1.45 34.28
C ILE A 82 -5.10 2.14 35.00
N GLU A 83 -4.80 3.21 35.75
CA GLU A 83 -5.85 4.08 36.29
C GLU A 83 -6.38 5.00 35.17
N SER A 84 -7.70 4.99 34.97
CA SER A 84 -8.36 5.82 33.97
C SER A 84 -8.42 7.29 34.42
N ALA A 85 -7.43 8.07 33.99
CA ALA A 85 -7.36 9.51 34.28
C ALA A 85 -8.64 10.25 33.81
N PRO A 86 -9.21 11.16 34.63
CA PRO A 86 -10.41 11.90 34.26
C PRO A 86 -10.11 12.95 33.18
N TRP A 87 -10.91 12.95 32.12
CA TRP A 87 -10.73 13.79 30.93
C TRP A 87 -11.13 15.27 31.12
N VAL A 88 -11.53 15.68 32.33
CA VAL A 88 -12.18 16.96 32.63
C VAL A 88 -11.62 17.58 33.92
N GLN A 89 -11.42 18.90 33.92
CA GLN A 89 -11.26 19.74 35.10
C GLN A 89 -12.15 20.99 34.97
N GLU A 90 -12.64 21.51 36.10
CA GLU A 90 -13.49 22.71 36.15
C GLU A 90 -12.68 24.04 36.10
N PRO A 91 -13.30 25.18 35.75
CA PRO A 91 -12.61 26.27 35.07
C PRO A 91 -11.80 27.21 35.98
N GLY A 92 -10.53 27.41 35.62
CA GLY A 92 -9.67 28.45 36.19
C GLY A 92 -9.48 29.64 35.25
N LEU A 93 -10.06 30.79 35.61
CA LEU A 93 -9.84 32.16 35.07
C LEU A 93 -9.82 32.35 33.54
N ALA A 94 -10.74 33.17 33.04
CA ALA A 94 -10.85 33.52 31.62
C ALA A 94 -9.60 34.26 31.08
N LEU A 95 -8.69 33.50 30.49
CA LEU A 95 -7.70 34.01 29.54
C LEU A 95 -8.40 34.41 28.23
N THR A 96 -7.83 35.34 27.49
CA THR A 96 -8.29 35.63 26.12
C THR A 96 -8.18 34.36 25.26
N PRO A 97 -9.23 34.00 24.49
CA PRO A 97 -9.19 32.80 23.66
C PRO A 97 -8.04 32.89 22.66
N PHE A 98 -7.30 31.80 22.53
CA PHE A 98 -6.24 31.69 21.54
C PHE A 98 -6.87 31.56 20.14
N SER A 99 -6.13 31.95 19.09
CA SER A 99 -6.57 31.87 17.70
C SER A 99 -5.34 31.70 16.79
N LEU A 100 -5.52 31.05 15.65
CA LEU A 100 -4.48 30.89 14.62
C LEU A 100 -4.55 32.01 13.55
N ALA A 101 -5.47 32.97 13.65
CA ALA A 101 -5.60 34.03 12.66
C ALA A 101 -4.36 34.95 12.64
N LEU A 102 -3.57 34.90 11.55
CA LEU A 102 -2.55 35.91 11.25
C LEU A 102 -3.22 37.26 11.03
N ASP A 103 -3.07 38.18 11.97
CA ASP A 103 -3.87 39.40 12.06
C ASP A 103 -3.03 40.69 11.96
N SER A 104 -3.62 41.82 12.34
CA SER A 104 -2.89 43.09 12.41
C SER A 104 -1.78 43.08 13.46
N ALA A 105 -1.91 42.36 14.59
CA ALA A 105 -0.85 42.23 15.58
C ALA A 105 0.33 41.42 15.03
N SER A 106 0.09 40.29 14.35
CA SER A 106 1.14 39.54 13.63
C SER A 106 1.90 40.41 12.64
N ILE A 107 1.18 41.19 11.82
CA ILE A 107 1.79 42.09 10.82
C ILE A 107 2.66 43.19 11.47
N HIS A 108 2.32 43.67 12.67
CA HIS A 108 3.18 44.59 13.43
C HIS A 108 4.38 43.83 14.05
N GLY A 109 4.16 42.66 14.65
CA GLY A 109 5.20 41.81 15.22
C GLY A 109 6.29 41.44 14.20
N PHE A 110 5.92 41.14 12.95
CA PHE A 110 6.87 40.91 11.86
C PHE A 110 7.71 42.17 11.56
N LYS A 111 7.06 43.35 11.43
CA LYS A 111 7.74 44.63 11.17
C LYS A 111 8.69 45.03 12.30
N ASP A 112 8.26 44.94 13.55
CA ASP A 112 9.05 45.30 14.74
C ASP A 112 10.31 44.42 14.87
N HIS A 113 10.26 43.18 14.36
CA HIS A 113 11.40 42.27 14.30
C HIS A 113 12.22 42.34 13.01
N GLY A 114 11.91 43.27 12.10
CA GLY A 114 12.65 43.54 10.86
C GLY A 114 12.22 42.71 9.64
N LEU A 115 11.09 42.01 9.70
CA LEU A 115 10.59 41.11 8.64
C LEU A 115 9.58 41.84 7.74
N GLY A 116 10.11 42.68 6.86
CA GLY A 116 9.33 43.57 6.00
C GLY A 116 8.78 42.90 4.74
N GLN A 117 9.51 41.96 4.15
CA GLN A 117 9.07 41.22 2.96
C GLN A 117 7.97 40.21 3.32
N LEU A 118 8.06 39.55 4.48
CA LEU A 118 7.04 38.64 5.01
C LEU A 118 5.73 39.37 5.29
N ALA A 119 5.81 40.53 5.93
CA ALA A 119 4.66 41.40 6.15
C ALA A 119 4.00 41.89 4.84
N LEU A 120 4.74 41.91 3.73
CA LEU A 120 4.23 42.29 2.40
C LEU A 120 3.70 41.09 1.59
N SER A 121 4.35 39.92 1.67
CA SER A 121 3.90 38.71 0.97
C SER A 121 2.67 38.08 1.62
N VAL A 122 2.53 38.16 2.95
CA VAL A 122 1.28 37.78 3.65
C VAL A 122 0.12 38.69 3.21
N LEU A 123 0.40 39.97 2.92
CA LEU A 123 -0.57 40.91 2.34
C LEU A 123 -0.89 40.60 0.85
N GLY A 124 -0.03 39.82 0.18
CA GLY A 124 -0.02 39.64 -1.27
C GLY A 124 -0.39 38.25 -1.79
N SER A 125 -0.85 37.30 -0.95
CA SER A 125 -1.23 35.95 -1.38
C SER A 125 -2.58 35.92 -2.14
N LEU A 126 -2.63 36.61 -3.28
CA LEU A 126 -3.78 36.97 -4.12
C LEU A 126 -3.35 36.80 -5.63
N PRO A 127 -4.25 36.62 -6.63
CA PRO A 127 -3.99 35.70 -7.79
C PRO A 127 -3.17 36.16 -9.06
N ALA A 128 -2.48 35.21 -9.75
CA ALA A 128 -1.68 35.29 -11.03
C ALA A 128 -1.29 33.87 -11.60
N THR A 129 -0.78 33.53 -12.82
CA THR A 129 -0.73 34.14 -14.21
C THR A 129 -0.62 33.16 -15.43
N ASP A 130 0.54 32.57 -15.81
CA ASP A 130 0.98 32.36 -17.25
C ASP A 130 1.62 30.98 -17.71
N GLU A 131 2.18 30.87 -18.95
CA GLU A 131 2.30 29.62 -19.78
C GLU A 131 3.68 28.91 -20.01
N GLU A 132 4.76 29.50 -20.56
CA GLU A 132 5.91 28.68 -21.07
C GLU A 132 6.55 27.80 -19.97
N ALA A 133 6.58 28.31 -18.74
CA ALA A 133 7.02 27.60 -17.54
C ALA A 133 6.20 26.33 -17.21
N MET A 134 5.10 26.04 -17.91
CA MET A 134 4.33 24.79 -17.78
C MET A 134 4.98 23.60 -18.51
N LEU A 135 5.76 23.82 -19.58
CA LEU A 135 6.15 22.73 -20.49
C LEU A 135 7.25 21.82 -19.91
N THR A 136 8.32 22.41 -19.34
CA THR A 136 9.47 21.67 -18.80
C THR A 136 9.08 20.78 -17.63
N ARG A 137 8.28 21.33 -16.70
CA ARG A 137 7.73 20.63 -15.51
C ARG A 137 6.95 19.35 -15.85
N ALA A 138 6.50 19.16 -17.09
CA ALA A 138 5.77 17.97 -17.52
C ALA A 138 6.68 16.78 -17.91
N ARG A 139 7.89 17.01 -18.44
CA ARG A 139 8.73 15.90 -18.95
C ARG A 139 9.38 15.09 -17.82
N GLU A 140 9.93 15.80 -16.83
CA GLU A 140 10.57 15.20 -15.64
C GLU A 140 9.57 14.33 -14.86
N ARG A 141 8.31 14.78 -14.81
CA ARG A 141 7.19 14.08 -14.21
C ARG A 141 6.86 12.72 -14.87
N TRP A 142 7.01 12.58 -16.19
CA TRP A 142 6.64 11.32 -16.87
C TRP A 142 7.61 10.17 -16.57
N VAL A 143 8.91 10.46 -16.49
CA VAL A 143 9.94 9.47 -16.13
C VAL A 143 9.64 8.88 -14.75
N LEU A 144 9.34 9.75 -13.78
CA LEU A 144 8.98 9.34 -12.41
C LEU A 144 7.69 8.51 -12.36
N LEU A 145 6.72 8.74 -13.25
CA LEU A 145 5.48 7.95 -13.33
C LEU A 145 5.69 6.56 -13.94
N GLU A 146 6.68 6.39 -14.84
CA GLU A 146 7.07 5.08 -15.39
C GLU A 146 7.79 4.21 -14.35
N GLU A 147 8.81 4.75 -13.70
CA GLU A 147 9.62 4.03 -12.69
C GLU A 147 8.77 3.56 -11.50
N GLN A 148 7.75 4.33 -11.14
CA GLN A 148 6.80 4.01 -10.06
C GLN A 148 5.63 3.12 -10.51
N GLY A 149 5.60 2.67 -11.77
CA GLY A 149 4.52 1.83 -12.31
C GLY A 149 3.14 2.49 -12.32
N ARG A 150 3.06 3.83 -12.34
CA ARG A 150 1.81 4.62 -12.27
C ARG A 150 1.16 4.75 -13.65
N TRP A 151 1.01 3.62 -14.33
CA TRP A 151 0.66 3.50 -15.75
C TRP A 151 -0.60 4.26 -16.17
N ASP A 152 -1.62 4.35 -15.32
CA ASP A 152 -2.86 5.07 -15.63
C ASP A 152 -2.70 6.61 -15.64
N LEU A 153 -1.90 7.18 -14.73
CA LEU A 153 -1.58 8.62 -14.74
C LEU A 153 -0.71 8.96 -15.95
N LEU A 154 0.33 8.17 -16.18
CA LEU A 154 1.18 8.27 -17.36
C LEU A 154 0.36 8.18 -18.65
N THR A 155 -0.56 7.21 -18.75
CA THR A 155 -1.46 7.05 -19.91
C THR A 155 -2.28 8.31 -20.14
N ALA A 156 -2.82 8.94 -19.09
CA ALA A 156 -3.63 10.15 -19.23
C ALA A 156 -2.81 11.33 -19.79
N GLU A 157 -1.64 11.59 -19.21
CA GLU A 157 -0.77 12.71 -19.60
C GLU A 157 -0.17 12.52 -21.01
N LEU A 158 0.33 11.32 -21.33
CA LEU A 158 0.84 10.99 -22.67
C LEU A 158 -0.27 10.99 -23.74
N THR A 159 -1.50 10.56 -23.41
CA THR A 159 -2.64 10.55 -24.36
C THR A 159 -3.00 11.96 -24.82
N GLN A 160 -2.85 12.97 -23.96
CA GLN A 160 -3.13 14.35 -24.35
C GLN A 160 -2.01 14.89 -25.26
N ARG A 161 -0.75 14.73 -24.85
CA ARG A 161 0.42 15.20 -25.61
C ARG A 161 0.57 14.51 -26.98
N PHE A 162 0.21 13.23 -27.11
CA PHE A 162 0.24 12.51 -28.39
C PHE A 162 -0.72 13.09 -29.45
N LYS A 163 -1.77 13.81 -29.03
CA LYS A 163 -2.67 14.56 -29.94
C LYS A 163 -2.08 15.91 -30.32
N GLU A 164 -1.48 16.60 -29.35
CA GLU A 164 -1.06 18.00 -29.45
C GLU A 164 0.31 18.16 -30.14
N GLN A 165 1.22 17.18 -29.98
CA GLN A 165 2.60 17.27 -30.45
C GLN A 165 2.88 16.40 -31.70
N ARG A 166 3.83 16.89 -32.52
CA ARG A 166 4.37 16.25 -33.73
C ARG A 166 5.87 16.56 -33.85
N GLY A 167 6.55 15.88 -34.78
CA GLY A 167 8.00 15.94 -34.93
C GLY A 167 8.74 14.90 -34.09
N SER A 168 9.97 15.20 -33.68
CA SER A 168 10.90 14.23 -33.06
C SER A 168 10.37 13.51 -31.80
N GLN A 169 9.51 14.18 -31.01
CA GLN A 169 8.93 13.63 -29.77
C GLN A 169 7.84 12.57 -30.03
N PHE A 170 7.37 12.41 -31.27
CA PHE A 170 6.21 11.58 -31.61
C PHE A 170 6.47 10.07 -31.45
N LEU A 171 7.65 9.59 -31.85
CA LEU A 171 8.04 8.18 -31.71
C LEU A 171 8.18 7.80 -30.23
N GLU A 172 8.86 8.63 -29.44
CA GLU A 172 9.10 8.38 -28.02
C GLU A 172 7.78 8.31 -27.23
N VAL A 173 6.94 9.33 -27.36
CA VAL A 173 5.62 9.36 -26.70
C VAL A 173 4.75 8.19 -27.16
N GLY A 174 4.76 7.86 -28.45
CA GLY A 174 3.99 6.74 -29.01
C GLY A 174 4.42 5.36 -28.49
N LEU A 175 5.72 5.07 -28.43
CA LEU A 175 6.23 3.79 -27.92
C LEU A 175 5.94 3.62 -26.42
N ARG A 176 6.25 4.65 -25.60
CA ARG A 176 5.94 4.69 -24.16
C ARG A 176 4.45 4.47 -23.91
N LEU A 177 3.59 5.20 -24.62
CA LEU A 177 2.13 5.09 -24.52
C LEU A 177 1.63 3.71 -24.95
N SER A 178 2.11 3.14 -26.06
CA SER A 178 1.69 1.82 -26.52
C SER A 178 2.07 0.71 -25.52
N SER A 179 3.27 0.78 -24.94
CA SER A 179 3.72 -0.15 -23.91
C SER A 179 2.88 -0.05 -22.63
N ALA A 180 2.63 1.16 -22.11
CA ALA A 180 1.78 1.39 -20.94
C ALA A 180 0.32 0.92 -21.15
N LEU A 181 -0.20 1.05 -22.38
CA LEU A 181 -1.53 0.55 -22.76
C LEU A 181 -1.59 -0.99 -22.80
N LEU A 182 -0.53 -1.68 -23.26
CA LEU A 182 -0.44 -3.14 -23.18
C LEU A 182 -0.38 -3.61 -21.71
N MET A 183 0.43 -2.98 -20.87
CA MET A 183 0.57 -3.32 -19.45
C MET A 183 -0.72 -3.09 -18.65
N THR A 184 -1.57 -2.15 -19.09
CA THR A 184 -2.91 -1.91 -18.53
C THR A 184 -4.05 -2.62 -19.28
N ALA A 185 -3.74 -3.63 -20.10
CA ALA A 185 -4.68 -4.48 -20.86
C ALA A 185 -5.60 -3.74 -21.86
N LYS A 186 -5.26 -2.51 -22.27
CA LYS A 186 -6.04 -1.67 -23.20
C LYS A 186 -5.63 -1.96 -24.66
N GLY A 187 -5.71 -3.23 -25.06
CA GLY A 187 -5.14 -3.77 -26.31
C GLY A 187 -5.51 -2.97 -27.57
N SER A 188 -6.77 -2.60 -27.76
CA SER A 188 -7.24 -1.82 -28.91
C SER A 188 -6.62 -0.42 -29.01
N ARG A 189 -6.32 0.21 -27.86
CA ARG A 189 -5.62 1.51 -27.83
C ARG A 189 -4.13 1.35 -28.12
N ALA A 190 -3.51 0.28 -27.61
CA ALA A 190 -2.11 -0.04 -27.91
C ALA A 190 -1.89 -0.34 -29.40
N GLU A 191 -2.82 -1.05 -30.03
CA GLU A 191 -2.83 -1.29 -31.48
C GLU A 191 -3.00 0.02 -32.25
N ALA A 192 -3.97 0.87 -31.88
CA ALA A 192 -4.20 2.14 -32.55
C ALA A 192 -2.93 3.01 -32.56
N VAL A 193 -2.27 3.19 -31.41
CA VAL A 193 -1.00 3.93 -31.32
C VAL A 193 0.10 3.27 -32.16
N SER A 194 0.22 1.94 -32.13
CA SER A 194 1.20 1.20 -32.94
C SER A 194 0.97 1.33 -34.44
N ARG A 195 -0.29 1.31 -34.89
CA ARG A 195 -0.66 1.52 -36.30
C ARG A 195 -0.41 2.97 -36.74
N THR A 196 -0.74 3.95 -35.89
CA THR A 196 -0.43 5.37 -36.14
C THR A 196 1.07 5.58 -36.27
N LEU A 197 1.90 4.97 -35.42
CA LEU A 197 3.36 4.99 -35.57
C LEU A 197 3.82 4.46 -36.94
N LEU A 198 3.35 3.29 -37.37
CA LEU A 198 3.71 2.72 -38.68
C LEU A 198 3.17 3.50 -39.89
N ALA A 199 2.17 4.37 -39.70
CA ALA A 199 1.55 5.15 -40.78
C ALA A 199 2.11 6.58 -40.90
N GLU A 200 2.39 7.25 -39.79
CA GLU A 200 2.91 8.63 -39.75
C GLU A 200 4.46 8.69 -39.64
N GLY A 201 5.13 7.55 -39.40
CA GLY A 201 6.56 7.49 -39.09
C GLY A 201 7.45 6.79 -40.13
N GLN A 202 8.70 7.25 -40.23
CA GLN A 202 9.80 6.56 -40.92
C GLN A 202 10.86 6.19 -39.87
N PHE A 203 11.05 4.89 -39.63
CA PHE A 203 11.89 4.37 -38.54
C PHE A 203 12.86 3.29 -39.06
N ASP A 204 13.82 2.91 -38.22
CA ASP A 204 14.75 1.82 -38.50
C ASP A 204 14.06 0.43 -38.44
N PRO A 205 14.68 -0.63 -39.01
CA PRO A 205 14.11 -1.97 -39.01
C PRO A 205 13.87 -2.57 -37.62
N GLY A 206 14.65 -2.21 -36.60
CA GLY A 206 14.49 -2.70 -35.24
C GLY A 206 13.23 -2.14 -34.58
N ALA A 207 13.03 -0.83 -34.66
CA ALA A 207 11.80 -0.18 -34.22
C ALA A 207 10.56 -0.75 -34.97
N VAL A 208 10.65 -0.96 -36.29
CA VAL A 208 9.57 -1.60 -37.06
C VAL A 208 9.29 -3.03 -36.60
N GLN A 209 10.33 -3.82 -36.32
CA GLN A 209 10.20 -5.19 -35.80
C GLN A 209 9.54 -5.22 -34.41
N GLU A 210 9.88 -4.27 -33.52
CA GLU A 210 9.26 -4.15 -32.20
C GLU A 210 7.78 -3.74 -32.29
N ILE A 211 7.45 -2.70 -33.08
CA ILE A 211 6.06 -2.25 -33.25
C ILE A 211 5.20 -3.39 -33.81
N ARG A 212 5.72 -4.17 -34.77
CA ARG A 212 5.04 -5.38 -35.29
C ARG A 212 4.84 -6.46 -34.22
N ARG A 213 5.84 -6.70 -33.35
CA ARG A 213 5.72 -7.64 -32.20
C ARG A 213 4.67 -7.16 -31.20
N ASN A 214 4.55 -5.85 -30.98
CA ASN A 214 3.54 -5.26 -30.10
C ASN A 214 2.13 -5.29 -30.70
N ILE A 215 1.97 -5.19 -32.02
CA ILE A 215 0.68 -5.43 -32.71
C ILE A 215 0.22 -6.88 -32.54
N ILE A 216 1.10 -7.88 -32.66
CA ILE A 216 0.75 -9.30 -32.42
C ILE A 216 0.26 -9.51 -30.97
N LYS A 217 0.95 -8.92 -29.98
CA LYS A 217 0.49 -8.93 -28.57
C LYS A 217 -0.86 -8.25 -28.41
N ALA A 218 -1.11 -7.13 -29.09
CA ALA A 218 -2.35 -6.38 -29.03
C ALA A 218 -3.55 -7.16 -29.59
N TYR A 219 -3.37 -7.98 -30.64
CA TYR A 219 -4.44 -8.86 -31.12
C TYR A 219 -4.81 -9.95 -30.11
N ILE A 220 -3.82 -10.57 -29.47
CA ILE A 220 -4.06 -11.57 -28.41
C ILE A 220 -4.81 -10.92 -27.23
N ALA A 221 -4.40 -9.71 -26.81
CA ALA A 221 -5.06 -8.94 -25.75
C ALA A 221 -6.48 -8.48 -26.10
N GLN A 222 -6.89 -8.55 -27.37
CA GLN A 222 -8.25 -8.24 -27.85
C GLN A 222 -9.07 -9.50 -28.19
N GLY A 223 -8.50 -10.69 -28.09
CA GLY A 223 -9.16 -11.93 -28.56
C GLY A 223 -9.23 -12.07 -30.09
N LEU A 224 -8.51 -11.23 -30.85
CA LEU A 224 -8.47 -11.24 -32.32
C LEU A 224 -7.49 -12.31 -32.83
N VAL A 225 -7.78 -13.57 -32.52
CA VAL A 225 -6.83 -14.68 -32.70
C VAL A 225 -6.45 -14.91 -34.17
N ALA A 226 -7.39 -14.76 -35.11
CA ALA A 226 -7.12 -14.93 -36.54
C ALA A 226 -6.13 -13.88 -37.08
N ASP A 227 -6.26 -12.62 -36.64
CA ASP A 227 -5.33 -11.55 -37.00
C ASP A 227 -3.96 -11.74 -36.33
N ALA A 228 -3.94 -12.21 -35.08
CA ALA A 228 -2.71 -12.60 -34.37
C ALA A 228 -1.96 -13.70 -35.12
N GLU A 229 -2.66 -14.73 -35.65
CA GLU A 229 -2.05 -15.79 -36.46
C GLU A 229 -1.50 -15.26 -37.79
N ILE A 230 -2.30 -14.51 -38.56
CA ILE A 230 -1.86 -14.00 -39.87
C ILE A 230 -0.64 -13.09 -39.71
N ALA A 231 -0.63 -12.24 -38.67
CA ALA A 231 0.52 -11.40 -38.34
C ALA A 231 1.74 -12.23 -37.89
N ALA A 232 1.54 -13.25 -37.03
CA ALA A 232 2.63 -14.10 -36.57
C ALA A 232 3.21 -15.00 -37.66
N GLN A 233 2.39 -15.53 -38.58
CA GLN A 233 2.86 -16.32 -39.72
C GLN A 233 3.71 -15.46 -40.67
N ARG A 234 3.29 -14.23 -40.95
CA ARG A 234 4.09 -13.27 -41.75
C ARG A 234 5.42 -12.95 -41.06
N TYR A 235 5.40 -12.67 -39.75
CA TYR A 235 6.60 -12.41 -38.95
C TYR A 235 7.57 -13.61 -38.93
N GLN A 236 7.05 -14.85 -38.85
CA GLN A 236 7.85 -16.07 -38.93
C GLN A 236 8.57 -16.20 -40.29
N VAL A 237 7.91 -15.84 -41.39
CA VAL A 237 8.47 -15.91 -42.75
C VAL A 237 9.44 -14.75 -43.02
N GLU A 238 9.18 -13.56 -42.48
CA GLU A 238 9.98 -12.36 -42.73
C GLU A 238 11.29 -12.31 -41.89
N TYR A 239 11.26 -12.80 -40.64
CA TYR A 239 12.41 -12.68 -39.72
C TYR A 239 12.97 -14.02 -39.21
N ALA A 240 12.30 -15.15 -39.49
CA ALA A 240 12.72 -16.51 -39.10
C ALA A 240 13.20 -16.71 -37.64
N PRO A 241 12.58 -16.11 -36.60
CA PRO A 241 13.02 -16.27 -35.22
C PRO A 241 12.91 -17.70 -34.71
N ASP A 242 13.90 -18.12 -33.93
CA ASP A 242 14.08 -19.44 -33.31
C ASP A 242 13.92 -19.43 -31.78
N GLU A 243 13.92 -18.25 -31.14
CA GLU A 243 13.78 -18.08 -29.68
C GLU A 243 12.58 -18.85 -29.07
N THR A 244 12.78 -19.50 -27.92
CA THR A 244 11.71 -20.24 -27.22
C THR A 244 10.52 -19.34 -26.84
N ALA A 245 10.76 -18.05 -26.60
CA ALA A 245 9.70 -17.06 -26.36
C ALA A 245 8.75 -16.91 -27.56
N TRP A 246 9.26 -17.05 -28.79
CA TRP A 246 8.46 -17.03 -30.02
C TRP A 246 7.70 -18.34 -30.24
N GLN A 247 8.32 -19.49 -29.95
CA GLN A 247 7.68 -20.80 -29.96
C GLN A 247 6.47 -20.83 -29.01
N LEU A 248 6.65 -20.34 -27.78
CA LEU A 248 5.60 -20.17 -26.77
C LEU A 248 4.48 -19.26 -27.27
N LEU A 249 4.80 -18.09 -27.84
CA LEU A 249 3.82 -17.16 -28.39
C LEU A 249 2.96 -17.82 -29.49
N ARG A 250 3.58 -18.52 -30.44
CA ARG A 250 2.87 -19.22 -31.51
C ARG A 250 2.04 -20.41 -31.00
N ALA A 251 2.51 -21.15 -30.01
CA ALA A 251 1.73 -22.21 -29.37
C ALA A 251 0.48 -21.68 -28.67
N ARG A 252 0.59 -20.54 -27.98
CA ARG A 252 -0.53 -19.86 -27.31
C ARG A 252 -1.55 -19.30 -28.31
N ILE A 253 -1.11 -18.74 -29.45
CA ILE A 253 -2.00 -18.36 -30.57
C ILE A 253 -2.75 -19.59 -31.11
N ALA A 254 -2.07 -20.71 -31.32
CA ALA A 254 -2.70 -21.94 -31.81
C ALA A 254 -3.73 -22.53 -30.82
N LEU A 255 -3.44 -22.50 -29.51
CA LEU A 255 -4.41 -22.88 -28.47
C LEU A 255 -5.64 -21.96 -28.43
N ALA A 256 -5.43 -20.65 -28.49
CA ALA A 256 -6.51 -19.66 -28.60
C ALA A 256 -7.34 -19.87 -29.88
N GLY A 257 -6.71 -20.35 -30.95
CA GLY A 257 -7.33 -20.69 -32.23
C GLY A 257 -7.91 -22.11 -32.29
N HIS A 258 -8.17 -22.72 -31.12
CA HIS A 258 -8.71 -24.07 -30.95
C HIS A 258 -7.96 -25.19 -31.70
N ARG A 259 -6.66 -25.01 -31.97
CA ARG A 259 -5.76 -26.00 -32.59
C ARG A 259 -4.66 -26.44 -31.63
N PRO A 260 -5.01 -27.22 -30.58
CA PRO A 260 -4.03 -27.69 -29.61
C PRO A 260 -2.95 -28.60 -30.23
N LYS A 261 -3.24 -29.30 -31.34
CA LYS A 261 -2.25 -30.12 -32.06
C LYS A 261 -1.12 -29.27 -32.67
N ASP A 262 -1.47 -28.14 -33.28
CA ASP A 262 -0.50 -27.18 -33.83
C ASP A 262 0.37 -26.59 -32.71
N ALA A 263 -0.22 -26.37 -31.52
CA ALA A 263 0.48 -25.89 -30.34
C ALA A 263 1.46 -26.93 -29.76
N VAL A 264 1.06 -28.20 -29.65
CA VAL A 264 1.98 -29.30 -29.30
C VAL A 264 3.16 -29.32 -30.27
N PHE A 265 2.92 -29.17 -31.58
CA PHE A 265 3.98 -29.13 -32.59
C PHE A 265 4.94 -27.93 -32.43
N GLN A 266 4.42 -26.71 -32.18
CA GLN A 266 5.29 -25.54 -31.94
C GLN A 266 6.18 -25.69 -30.70
N LEU A 267 5.79 -26.53 -29.74
CA LEU A 267 6.52 -26.75 -28.49
C LEU A 267 7.43 -27.98 -28.52
N ILE A 268 7.58 -28.69 -29.64
CA ILE A 268 8.52 -29.83 -29.74
C ILE A 268 9.96 -29.33 -29.51
N GLY A 269 10.72 -30.01 -28.64
CA GLY A 269 12.11 -29.66 -28.32
C GLY A 269 12.29 -28.49 -27.34
N ALA A 270 11.24 -27.73 -27.01
CA ALA A 270 11.32 -26.67 -26.01
C ALA A 270 11.36 -27.25 -24.58
N GLU A 271 12.43 -27.01 -23.82
CA GLU A 271 12.63 -27.62 -22.48
C GLU A 271 12.22 -26.73 -21.30
N SER A 272 11.92 -25.44 -21.53
CA SER A 272 11.54 -24.50 -20.45
C SER A 272 10.27 -24.95 -19.69
N TYR A 273 10.18 -24.59 -18.41
CA TYR A 273 9.02 -24.92 -17.56
C TYR A 273 7.69 -24.50 -18.19
N GLU A 274 7.60 -23.31 -18.78
CA GLU A 274 6.38 -22.83 -19.46
C GLU A 274 6.03 -23.69 -20.69
N ALA A 275 7.04 -24.14 -21.46
CA ALA A 275 6.82 -25.03 -22.60
C ALA A 275 6.36 -26.43 -22.16
N GLN A 276 6.86 -26.96 -21.04
CA GLN A 276 6.40 -28.23 -20.49
C GLN A 276 4.92 -28.17 -20.07
N LEU A 277 4.51 -27.11 -19.37
CA LEU A 277 3.12 -26.87 -18.95
C LEU A 277 2.18 -26.73 -20.14
N TRP A 278 2.48 -25.82 -21.09
CA TRP A 278 1.62 -25.63 -22.26
C TRP A 278 1.57 -26.87 -23.16
N ARG A 279 2.65 -27.68 -23.24
CA ARG A 279 2.61 -28.95 -23.98
C ARG A 279 1.65 -29.94 -23.31
N ALA A 280 1.78 -30.19 -22.00
CA ALA A 280 0.87 -31.09 -21.28
C ALA A 280 -0.60 -30.63 -21.35
N TYR A 281 -0.83 -29.32 -21.22
CA TYR A 281 -2.15 -28.73 -21.37
C TYR A 281 -2.70 -28.85 -22.80
N ALA A 282 -1.88 -28.64 -23.83
CA ALA A 282 -2.27 -28.81 -25.22
C ALA A 282 -2.52 -30.29 -25.59
N GLU A 283 -1.71 -31.22 -25.07
CA GLU A 283 -1.95 -32.65 -25.24
C GLU A 283 -3.33 -33.05 -24.67
N TRP A 284 -3.68 -32.58 -23.46
CA TRP A 284 -5.02 -32.75 -22.88
C TRP A 284 -6.13 -32.11 -23.72
N ARG A 285 -6.02 -30.80 -24.05
CA ARG A 285 -7.00 -30.08 -24.90
C ARG A 285 -7.17 -30.72 -26.30
N SER A 286 -6.20 -31.49 -26.78
CA SER A 286 -6.27 -32.23 -28.05
C SER A 286 -6.90 -33.62 -27.97
N GLY A 287 -7.23 -34.11 -26.76
CA GLY A 287 -7.68 -35.47 -26.50
C GLY A 287 -6.58 -36.54 -26.54
N ALA A 288 -5.30 -36.13 -26.62
CA ALA A 288 -4.15 -37.05 -26.64
C ALA A 288 -3.68 -37.49 -25.25
N LEU A 289 -4.19 -36.85 -24.18
CA LEU A 289 -3.81 -37.10 -22.80
C LEU A 289 -5.06 -37.22 -21.91
N PRO A 290 -5.25 -38.32 -21.15
CA PRO A 290 -6.36 -38.44 -20.20
C PRO A 290 -6.15 -37.56 -18.96
N ILE A 291 -7.22 -37.29 -18.22
CA ILE A 291 -7.24 -36.33 -17.09
C ILE A 291 -6.17 -36.67 -16.05
N ASP A 292 -6.10 -37.90 -15.54
CA ASP A 292 -5.11 -38.31 -14.53
C ASP A 292 -3.67 -38.02 -14.96
N LEU A 293 -3.34 -38.32 -16.22
CA LEU A 293 -2.00 -38.13 -16.76
C LEU A 293 -1.70 -36.66 -17.07
N ALA A 294 -2.72 -35.87 -17.42
CA ALA A 294 -2.61 -34.42 -17.54
C ALA A 294 -2.34 -33.76 -16.19
N LEU A 295 -3.12 -34.08 -15.16
CA LEU A 295 -2.90 -33.62 -13.78
C LEU A 295 -1.53 -34.05 -13.26
N THR A 296 -1.12 -35.29 -13.52
CA THR A 296 0.21 -35.81 -13.15
C THR A 296 1.33 -35.05 -13.85
N ARG A 297 1.25 -34.82 -15.17
CA ARG A 297 2.27 -34.07 -15.92
C ARG A 297 2.36 -32.61 -15.49
N LEU A 298 1.22 -31.94 -15.28
CA LEU A 298 1.17 -30.57 -14.76
C LEU A 298 1.75 -30.51 -13.33
N GLY A 299 1.43 -31.48 -12.48
CA GLY A 299 1.95 -31.59 -11.11
C GLY A 299 3.46 -31.84 -11.02
N ALA A 300 4.05 -32.47 -12.04
CA ALA A 300 5.47 -32.85 -12.05
C ALA A 300 6.46 -31.75 -12.50
N VAL A 301 5.97 -30.61 -13.02
CA VAL A 301 6.85 -29.51 -13.44
C VAL A 301 7.36 -28.76 -12.20
N LEU A 302 8.66 -28.88 -11.92
CA LEU A 302 9.33 -28.23 -10.79
C LEU A 302 9.56 -26.74 -11.06
N ILE A 303 8.55 -25.91 -10.80
CA ILE A 303 8.60 -24.45 -10.98
C ILE A 303 9.38 -23.81 -9.79
N PRO A 304 10.43 -23.00 -10.05
CA PRO A 304 11.09 -22.20 -9.02
C PRO A 304 10.15 -21.17 -8.37
N ALA A 305 10.30 -20.94 -7.06
CA ALA A 305 9.36 -20.14 -6.26
C ALA A 305 9.25 -18.67 -6.70
N GLU A 306 10.31 -18.11 -7.29
CA GLU A 306 10.33 -16.77 -7.88
C GLU A 306 9.43 -16.63 -9.12
N LEU A 307 9.06 -17.73 -9.79
CA LEU A 307 8.20 -17.74 -10.98
C LEU A 307 6.71 -17.80 -10.61
N VAL A 308 6.27 -17.00 -9.62
CA VAL A 308 4.90 -16.99 -9.07
C VAL A 308 3.81 -16.92 -10.16
N ARG A 309 4.04 -16.14 -11.23
CA ARG A 309 3.09 -16.04 -12.36
C ARG A 309 2.96 -17.33 -13.18
N LEU A 310 4.04 -18.09 -13.30
CA LEU A 310 4.03 -19.39 -13.97
C LEU A 310 3.32 -20.44 -13.09
N GLU A 311 3.54 -20.38 -11.78
CA GLU A 311 2.81 -21.22 -10.82
C GLU A 311 1.30 -20.90 -10.83
N SER A 312 0.88 -19.63 -10.81
CA SER A 312 -0.54 -19.28 -11.02
C SER A 312 -1.07 -19.78 -12.37
N THR A 313 -0.25 -19.80 -13.43
CA THR A 313 -0.65 -20.40 -14.72
C THR A 313 -0.83 -21.92 -14.61
N ARG A 314 0.05 -22.64 -13.90
CA ARG A 314 -0.11 -24.08 -13.60
C ARG A 314 -1.38 -24.35 -12.79
N GLN A 315 -1.67 -23.54 -11.79
CA GLN A 315 -2.84 -23.70 -10.93
C GLN A 315 -4.16 -23.43 -11.68
N ALA A 316 -4.18 -22.46 -12.60
CA ALA A 316 -5.32 -22.25 -13.50
C ALA A 316 -5.52 -23.44 -14.47
N MET A 317 -4.45 -24.06 -14.98
CA MET A 317 -4.55 -25.30 -15.75
C MET A 317 -5.09 -26.45 -14.90
N LEU A 318 -4.57 -26.65 -13.67
CA LEU A 318 -5.05 -27.70 -12.76
C LEU A 318 -6.53 -27.52 -12.42
N ALA A 319 -6.98 -26.30 -12.14
CA ALA A 319 -8.39 -26.01 -11.88
C ALA A 319 -9.29 -26.36 -13.08
N GLU A 320 -8.89 -26.01 -14.31
CA GLU A 320 -9.67 -26.33 -15.52
C GLU A 320 -9.71 -27.84 -15.83
N VAL A 321 -8.57 -28.53 -15.69
CA VAL A 321 -8.47 -29.99 -15.91
C VAL A 321 -9.21 -30.78 -14.83
N ALA A 322 -9.13 -30.37 -13.56
CA ALA A 322 -9.81 -31.00 -12.42
C ALA A 322 -11.31 -30.61 -12.32
N SER A 323 -12.00 -30.45 -13.45
CA SER A 323 -13.39 -29.98 -13.51
C SER A 323 -14.44 -31.05 -13.18
N GLU A 324 -14.08 -32.34 -13.15
CA GLU A 324 -14.96 -33.42 -12.71
C GLU A 324 -15.00 -33.55 -11.17
N VAL A 325 -16.15 -33.96 -10.62
CA VAL A 325 -16.39 -34.04 -9.16
C VAL A 325 -15.36 -34.93 -8.42
N GLY A 326 -14.83 -35.97 -9.07
CA GLY A 326 -13.80 -36.85 -8.50
C GLY A 326 -12.48 -36.15 -8.15
N TYR A 327 -12.22 -34.96 -8.70
CA TYR A 327 -11.01 -34.16 -8.44
C TYR A 327 -11.31 -32.89 -7.63
N ALA A 328 -12.48 -32.78 -7.00
CA ALA A 328 -12.93 -31.57 -6.30
C ALA A 328 -11.92 -31.04 -5.26
N ARG A 329 -11.23 -31.92 -4.51
CA ARG A 329 -10.18 -31.55 -3.54
C ARG A 329 -8.98 -30.84 -4.20
N LEU A 330 -8.53 -31.34 -5.36
CA LEU A 330 -7.48 -30.68 -6.14
C LEU A 330 -7.97 -29.35 -6.74
N ARG A 331 -9.22 -29.31 -7.22
CA ARG A 331 -9.83 -28.12 -7.79
C ARG A 331 -10.01 -26.99 -6.76
N VAL A 332 -10.45 -27.30 -5.54
CA VAL A 332 -10.57 -26.31 -4.45
C VAL A 332 -9.20 -25.70 -4.15
N GLY A 333 -8.19 -26.53 -3.83
CA GLY A 333 -6.85 -26.02 -3.49
C GLY A 333 -6.19 -25.20 -4.61
N ALA A 334 -6.40 -25.58 -5.88
CA ALA A 334 -5.91 -24.81 -7.03
C ALA A 334 -6.60 -23.43 -7.14
N ILE A 335 -7.90 -23.32 -6.84
CA ILE A 335 -8.61 -22.04 -6.86
C ILE A 335 -8.31 -21.19 -5.62
N GLU A 336 -8.17 -21.80 -4.44
CA GLU A 336 -7.68 -21.11 -3.23
C GLU A 336 -6.32 -20.45 -3.51
N TYR A 337 -5.38 -21.20 -4.09
CA TYR A 337 -4.07 -20.67 -4.48
C TYR A 337 -4.21 -19.44 -5.39
N LEU A 338 -5.06 -19.50 -6.42
CA LEU A 338 -5.26 -18.41 -7.39
C LEU A 338 -5.87 -17.14 -6.79
N LEU A 339 -6.70 -17.26 -5.76
CA LEU A 339 -7.35 -16.11 -5.11
C LEU A 339 -6.46 -15.48 -4.04
N LEU A 340 -5.67 -16.28 -3.33
CA LEU A 340 -4.62 -15.81 -2.41
C LEU A 340 -3.47 -15.15 -3.17
N HIS A 341 -2.92 -15.85 -4.16
CA HIS A 341 -1.80 -15.38 -4.97
C HIS A 341 -2.31 -14.54 -6.13
N LYS A 342 -2.57 -13.26 -5.85
CA LYS A 342 -3.07 -12.19 -6.77
C LYS A 342 -2.25 -12.00 -8.08
N ALA A 343 -1.23 -12.81 -8.32
CA ALA A 343 -0.48 -12.90 -9.56
C ALA A 343 -1.37 -13.44 -10.71
N LYS A 344 -1.55 -12.64 -11.75
CA LYS A 344 -2.42 -12.94 -12.89
C LYS A 344 -1.89 -14.14 -13.70
N ALA A 345 -2.57 -15.27 -13.58
CA ALA A 345 -2.47 -16.42 -14.49
C ALA A 345 -2.70 -16.00 -15.95
N ASP A 346 -2.41 -16.89 -16.89
CA ASP A 346 -2.45 -16.52 -18.31
C ASP A 346 -3.89 -16.27 -18.84
N PRO A 347 -4.15 -15.17 -19.59
CA PRO A 347 -5.48 -14.82 -20.09
C PRO A 347 -6.15 -15.84 -21.03
N LEU A 348 -5.40 -16.84 -21.50
CA LEU A 348 -5.89 -17.95 -22.32
C LEU A 348 -6.63 -19.03 -21.51
N LEU A 349 -6.47 -19.06 -20.18
CA LEU A 349 -7.10 -20.05 -19.31
C LEU A 349 -8.42 -19.51 -18.73
N ALA A 350 -9.36 -20.40 -18.38
CA ALA A 350 -10.60 -19.98 -17.75
C ALA A 350 -10.32 -19.25 -16.43
N LYS A 351 -10.72 -17.96 -16.34
CA LYS A 351 -10.61 -17.17 -15.10
C LYS A 351 -11.36 -17.88 -13.97
N GLN A 352 -10.64 -18.28 -12.93
CA GLN A 352 -11.24 -18.72 -11.67
C GLN A 352 -11.51 -17.50 -10.77
N ASP A 353 -12.58 -17.58 -9.99
CA ASP A 353 -13.11 -16.50 -9.16
C ASP A 353 -13.86 -17.05 -7.94
N SER A 354 -14.41 -16.16 -7.10
CA SER A 354 -15.25 -16.52 -5.94
C SER A 354 -16.31 -17.55 -6.30
N ASP A 355 -17.07 -17.30 -7.36
CA ASP A 355 -18.11 -18.20 -7.90
C ASP A 355 -17.58 -19.61 -8.20
N SER A 356 -16.39 -19.69 -8.79
CA SER A 356 -15.70 -20.94 -9.12
C SER A 356 -15.19 -21.67 -7.88
N LEU A 357 -14.72 -20.95 -6.87
CA LEU A 357 -14.32 -21.52 -5.57
C LEU A 357 -15.55 -22.06 -4.83
N ILE A 358 -16.61 -21.25 -4.70
CA ILE A 358 -17.89 -21.57 -4.07
C ILE A 358 -18.50 -22.87 -4.62
N LYS A 359 -18.57 -23.02 -5.95
CA LYS A 359 -19.12 -24.22 -6.61
C LYS A 359 -18.28 -25.47 -6.29
N SER A 360 -16.96 -25.31 -6.26
CA SER A 360 -16.02 -26.39 -5.95
C SER A 360 -16.09 -26.80 -4.46
N TYR A 361 -16.18 -25.82 -3.57
CA TYR A 361 -16.38 -26.03 -2.13
C TYR A 361 -17.69 -26.77 -1.82
N ARG A 362 -18.81 -26.37 -2.44
CA ARG A 362 -20.10 -27.09 -2.27
C ARG A 362 -20.02 -28.54 -2.76
N ALA A 363 -19.36 -28.77 -3.91
CA ALA A 363 -19.20 -30.12 -4.43
C ALA A 363 -18.37 -31.02 -3.47
N LEU A 364 -17.29 -30.47 -2.90
CA LEU A 364 -16.44 -31.20 -1.96
C LEU A 364 -17.12 -31.39 -0.60
N GLY A 365 -17.73 -30.35 -0.03
CA GLY A 365 -18.45 -30.44 1.25
C GLY A 365 -19.63 -31.42 1.21
N GLN A 366 -20.31 -31.56 0.07
CA GLN A 366 -21.34 -32.59 -0.11
C GLN A 366 -20.74 -34.00 -0.25
N THR A 367 -19.53 -34.16 -0.77
CA THR A 367 -18.81 -35.45 -0.76
C THR A 367 -18.41 -35.81 0.68
N VAL A 368 -17.76 -34.90 1.41
CA VAL A 368 -17.39 -35.08 2.82
C VAL A 368 -18.61 -35.43 3.70
N LEU A 369 -19.77 -34.80 3.48
CA LEU A 369 -21.00 -35.13 4.21
C LEU A 369 -21.46 -36.59 3.98
N LYS A 370 -21.32 -37.10 2.74
CA LYS A 370 -21.65 -38.50 2.39
C LYS A 370 -20.62 -39.48 2.94
N ASP A 371 -19.35 -39.11 2.96
CA ASP A 371 -18.28 -39.96 3.52
C ASP A 371 -18.43 -40.09 5.05
N LEU A 372 -18.88 -39.03 5.73
CA LEU A 372 -19.36 -39.06 7.12
C LEU A 372 -20.68 -39.84 7.31
N SER A 373 -21.28 -40.38 6.24
CA SER A 373 -22.57 -41.10 6.23
C SER A 373 -23.75 -40.27 6.73
N LEU A 374 -23.74 -38.96 6.49
CA LEU A 374 -24.80 -38.02 6.87
C LEU A 374 -25.60 -37.51 5.65
N LEU A 375 -26.77 -36.95 5.94
CA LEU A 375 -27.68 -36.34 4.97
C LEU A 375 -27.91 -34.84 5.25
N ASP A 376 -28.38 -34.10 4.25
CA ASP A 376 -28.62 -32.64 4.31
C ASP A 376 -29.60 -32.22 5.43
N ASP A 377 -30.57 -33.06 5.80
CA ASP A 377 -31.48 -32.83 6.94
C ASP A 377 -30.81 -33.03 8.31
N GLN A 378 -29.60 -33.59 8.33
CA GLN A 378 -28.77 -33.82 9.52
C GLN A 378 -27.70 -32.74 9.70
N ALA A 379 -27.84 -31.58 9.07
CA ALA A 379 -26.87 -30.47 9.10
C ALA A 379 -26.40 -30.07 10.52
N ILE A 380 -27.28 -30.13 11.53
CA ILE A 380 -26.93 -29.85 12.94
C ILE A 380 -26.00 -30.93 13.53
N THR A 381 -26.12 -32.18 13.10
CA THR A 381 -25.23 -33.29 13.50
C THR A 381 -23.87 -33.14 12.83
N ALA A 382 -23.84 -32.79 11.54
CA ALA A 382 -22.61 -32.51 10.81
C ALA A 382 -21.85 -31.31 11.39
N TRP A 383 -22.56 -30.22 11.72
CA TRP A 383 -21.98 -29.06 12.41
C TRP A 383 -21.37 -29.44 13.76
N LYS A 384 -22.06 -30.26 14.58
CA LYS A 384 -21.52 -30.73 15.86
C LYS A 384 -20.30 -31.62 15.69
N ALA A 385 -20.26 -32.50 14.69
CA ALA A 385 -19.09 -33.33 14.40
C ALA A 385 -17.88 -32.45 14.00
N LEU A 386 -18.09 -31.47 13.11
CA LEU A 386 -17.06 -30.50 12.74
C LEU A 386 -16.54 -29.71 13.95
N ALA A 387 -17.44 -29.10 14.72
CA ALA A 387 -17.11 -28.26 15.88
C ALA A 387 -16.53 -29.04 17.08
N THR A 388 -16.54 -30.38 17.06
CA THR A 388 -15.91 -31.23 18.09
C THR A 388 -14.64 -31.94 17.60
N GLY A 389 -14.17 -31.64 16.38
CA GLY A 389 -12.94 -32.20 15.83
C GLY A 389 -13.11 -33.59 15.21
N ALA A 390 -13.96 -33.69 14.19
CA ALA A 390 -14.00 -34.85 13.30
C ALA A 390 -12.64 -35.06 12.59
N ASP A 391 -12.32 -36.30 12.23
CA ASP A 391 -11.10 -36.70 11.53
C ASP A 391 -11.21 -36.33 10.04
N LEU A 392 -11.00 -35.03 9.75
CA LEU A 392 -11.05 -34.39 8.43
C LEU A 392 -9.78 -33.55 8.24
N ASP A 393 -9.30 -33.39 7.00
CA ASP A 393 -8.28 -32.37 6.76
C ASP A 393 -8.86 -30.94 6.81
N ALA A 394 -8.01 -29.92 6.97
CA ALA A 394 -8.48 -28.55 7.16
C ALA A 394 -9.25 -27.98 5.94
N LEU A 395 -8.96 -28.44 4.72
CA LEU A 395 -9.66 -28.05 3.51
C LEU A 395 -11.02 -28.76 3.43
N GLU A 396 -11.10 -30.03 3.80
CA GLU A 396 -12.34 -30.81 3.94
C GLU A 396 -13.25 -30.23 5.04
N ALA A 397 -12.68 -29.85 6.18
CA ALA A 397 -13.35 -29.19 7.29
C ALA A 397 -13.94 -27.82 6.88
N ARG A 398 -13.15 -26.95 6.22
CA ARG A 398 -13.66 -25.71 5.61
C ARG A 398 -14.76 -25.98 4.58
N SER A 399 -14.58 -26.99 3.73
CA SER A 399 -15.55 -27.37 2.69
C SER A 399 -16.89 -27.79 3.27
N LEU A 400 -16.87 -28.60 4.33
CA LEU A 400 -18.06 -28.99 5.06
C LEU A 400 -18.72 -27.77 5.71
N CYS A 401 -17.97 -26.89 6.39
CA CYS A 401 -18.53 -25.67 6.99
C CYS A 401 -19.21 -24.75 5.97
N VAL A 402 -18.55 -24.49 4.84
CA VAL A 402 -19.10 -23.68 3.73
C VAL A 402 -20.34 -24.33 3.14
N TYR A 403 -20.40 -25.66 3.05
CA TYR A 403 -21.61 -26.36 2.61
C TYR A 403 -22.75 -26.21 3.62
N LEU A 404 -22.50 -26.47 4.91
CA LEU A 404 -23.48 -26.38 5.99
C LEU A 404 -24.04 -24.97 6.18
N LEU A 405 -23.23 -23.92 6.00
CA LEU A 405 -23.68 -22.52 5.98
C LEU A 405 -24.52 -22.16 4.74
N THR A 406 -24.61 -23.04 3.73
CA THR A 406 -25.60 -22.92 2.63
C THR A 406 -26.86 -23.78 2.85
N LEU A 407 -26.97 -24.45 3.99
CA LEU A 407 -28.18 -25.14 4.46
C LEU A 407 -28.90 -24.31 5.54
N ALA A 408 -30.15 -24.67 5.86
CA ALA A 408 -30.97 -23.96 6.84
C ALA A 408 -30.59 -24.33 8.29
N LEU A 409 -29.43 -23.85 8.76
CA LEU A 409 -29.05 -23.92 10.17
C LEU A 409 -29.90 -22.97 11.03
N PRO A 410 -30.18 -23.29 12.31
CA PRO A 410 -30.74 -22.32 13.25
C PRO A 410 -29.76 -21.17 13.51
N ARG A 411 -30.27 -19.97 13.79
CA ARG A 411 -29.47 -18.74 13.90
C ARG A 411 -28.23 -18.86 14.80
N ARG A 412 -28.33 -19.53 15.95
CA ARG A 412 -27.20 -19.69 16.89
C ARG A 412 -26.09 -20.55 16.30
N GLU A 413 -26.42 -21.72 15.79
CA GLU A 413 -25.49 -22.62 15.10
C GLU A 413 -24.89 -21.95 13.85
N GLN A 414 -25.68 -21.15 13.13
CA GLN A 414 -25.20 -20.35 11.99
C GLN A 414 -24.15 -19.31 12.43
N GLN A 415 -24.41 -18.51 13.47
CA GLN A 415 -23.46 -17.51 13.99
C GLN A 415 -22.15 -18.17 14.46
N LEU A 416 -22.23 -19.28 15.18
CA LEU A 416 -21.06 -20.06 15.60
C LEU A 416 -20.27 -20.63 14.41
N ALA A 417 -20.95 -21.08 13.34
CA ALA A 417 -20.30 -21.59 12.13
C ALA A 417 -19.64 -20.46 11.30
N HIS A 418 -20.22 -19.26 11.26
CA HIS A 418 -19.56 -18.09 10.65
C HIS A 418 -18.27 -17.72 11.41
N SER A 419 -18.34 -17.63 12.74
CA SER A 419 -17.19 -17.33 13.60
C SER A 419 -16.09 -18.41 13.47
N TRP A 420 -16.46 -19.69 13.50
CA TRP A 420 -15.53 -20.81 13.28
C TRP A 420 -14.85 -20.75 11.90
N LEU A 421 -15.61 -20.44 10.83
CA LEU A 421 -15.03 -20.34 9.49
C LEU A 421 -14.06 -19.14 9.38
N VAL A 422 -14.34 -18.02 10.06
CA VAL A 422 -13.41 -16.90 10.15
C VAL A 422 -12.13 -17.35 10.86
N HIS A 423 -12.22 -17.92 12.07
CA HIS A 423 -11.06 -18.44 12.81
C HIS A 423 -10.23 -19.43 11.98
N GLN A 424 -10.85 -20.46 11.40
CA GLN A 424 -10.15 -21.47 10.59
C GLN A 424 -9.47 -20.86 9.34
N LEU A 425 -9.98 -19.76 8.78
CA LEU A 425 -9.33 -19.04 7.68
C LEU A 425 -8.17 -18.15 8.15
N LEU A 426 -8.20 -17.66 9.39
CA LEU A 426 -7.07 -16.91 9.97
C LEU A 426 -5.94 -17.85 10.39
N ASP A 427 -6.26 -18.89 11.16
CA ASP A 427 -5.31 -19.84 11.74
C ASP A 427 -4.54 -20.64 10.66
N GLU A 428 -5.19 -20.93 9.52
CA GLU A 428 -4.57 -21.58 8.36
C GLU A 428 -3.77 -20.62 7.46
N GLY A 429 -3.75 -19.31 7.74
CA GLY A 429 -3.08 -18.32 6.90
C GLY A 429 -3.79 -17.97 5.59
N TYR A 430 -5.13 -18.07 5.56
CA TYR A 430 -5.98 -17.73 4.41
C TYR A 430 -6.90 -16.48 4.58
N PRO A 431 -6.48 -15.39 5.25
CA PRO A 431 -7.32 -14.20 5.45
C PRO A 431 -7.72 -13.50 4.15
N GLY A 432 -7.00 -13.75 3.06
CA GLY A 432 -7.33 -13.27 1.72
C GLY A 432 -8.60 -13.90 1.11
N LEU A 433 -9.02 -15.08 1.56
CA LEU A 433 -10.25 -15.74 1.09
C LEU A 433 -11.52 -15.18 1.76
N LEU A 434 -11.41 -14.43 2.85
CA LEU A 434 -12.56 -13.87 3.57
C LEU A 434 -13.45 -13.00 2.67
N GLY A 435 -12.86 -12.25 1.72
CA GLY A 435 -13.60 -11.46 0.73
C GLY A 435 -14.34 -12.26 -0.35
N THR A 436 -14.12 -13.57 -0.46
CA THR A 436 -14.94 -14.48 -1.28
C THR A 436 -16.18 -14.97 -0.52
N PHE A 437 -16.08 -15.08 0.81
CA PHE A 437 -17.17 -15.52 1.67
C PHE A 437 -18.08 -14.37 2.12
N TYR A 438 -17.49 -13.23 2.47
CA TYR A 438 -18.15 -12.09 3.10
C TYR A 438 -17.92 -10.79 2.30
N GLY A 439 -18.99 -10.02 2.08
CA GLY A 439 -18.94 -8.74 1.37
C GLY A 439 -20.22 -8.47 0.58
N GLU A 440 -20.22 -7.45 -0.29
CA GLU A 440 -21.40 -7.12 -1.13
C GLU A 440 -21.85 -8.29 -2.01
N ASN A 441 -20.91 -9.11 -2.46
CA ASN A 441 -21.12 -10.29 -3.30
C ASN A 441 -20.62 -11.58 -2.62
N GLY A 442 -20.52 -11.58 -1.28
CA GLY A 442 -20.08 -12.74 -0.50
C GLY A 442 -21.17 -13.82 -0.45
N LEU A 443 -20.79 -15.09 -0.60
CA LEU A 443 -21.72 -16.23 -0.52
C LEU A 443 -22.51 -16.26 0.79
N LEU A 444 -21.83 -15.93 1.89
CA LEU A 444 -22.25 -16.16 3.27
C LEU A 444 -22.82 -14.90 3.92
N GLY A 445 -23.07 -13.85 3.13
CA GLY A 445 -23.58 -12.56 3.59
C GLY A 445 -22.56 -11.44 3.56
N ARG A 446 -22.88 -10.34 4.21
CA ARG A 446 -22.04 -9.15 4.38
C ARG A 446 -21.25 -9.24 5.68
N TYR A 447 -20.17 -8.47 5.79
CA TYR A 447 -19.47 -8.29 7.07
C TYR A 447 -20.40 -7.72 8.16
N SER A 448 -21.37 -6.87 7.79
CA SER A 448 -22.42 -6.33 8.68
C SER A 448 -23.35 -7.38 9.29
N ASP A 449 -23.29 -8.63 8.83
CA ASP A 449 -24.16 -9.72 9.27
C ASP A 449 -23.46 -10.61 10.31
N LEU A 450 -22.18 -10.33 10.60
CA LEU A 450 -21.37 -10.94 11.66
C LEU A 450 -21.61 -10.28 13.02
N GLU A 451 -21.23 -10.95 14.11
CA GLU A 451 -21.28 -10.39 15.47
C GLU A 451 -20.07 -9.49 15.74
N ASP A 452 -20.23 -8.47 16.60
CA ASP A 452 -19.21 -7.43 16.87
C ASP A 452 -17.87 -8.03 17.32
N GLU A 453 -17.86 -9.14 18.07
CA GLU A 453 -16.65 -9.87 18.46
C GLU A 453 -15.90 -10.49 17.26
N THR A 454 -16.64 -10.96 16.25
CA THR A 454 -16.03 -11.48 15.01
C THR A 454 -15.55 -10.34 14.11
N LEU A 455 -16.21 -9.17 14.15
CA LEU A 455 -15.73 -7.96 13.49
C LEU A 455 -14.44 -7.43 14.13
N LEU A 456 -14.35 -7.40 15.47
CA LEU A 456 -13.11 -7.02 16.18
C LEU A 456 -11.93 -7.92 15.80
N LEU A 457 -12.12 -9.24 15.76
CA LEU A 457 -11.10 -10.19 15.30
C LEU A 457 -10.60 -9.87 13.88
N LEU A 458 -11.51 -9.48 12.98
CA LEU A 458 -11.17 -9.09 11.62
C LEU A 458 -10.48 -7.71 11.53
N VAL A 459 -10.83 -6.76 12.41
CA VAL A 459 -10.11 -5.48 12.56
C VAL A 459 -8.68 -5.71 13.03
N ASP A 460 -8.50 -6.50 14.09
CA ASP A 460 -7.19 -6.74 14.69
C ASP A 460 -6.29 -7.57 13.76
N GLN A 461 -6.85 -8.49 12.95
CA GLN A 461 -6.12 -9.15 11.85
C GLN A 461 -5.73 -8.16 10.73
N ALA A 462 -6.65 -7.29 10.29
CA ALA A 462 -6.34 -6.31 9.25
C ALA A 462 -5.26 -5.31 9.71
N LEU A 463 -5.24 -4.97 11.00
CA LEU A 463 -4.15 -4.23 11.64
C LEU A 463 -2.82 -5.01 11.62
N ALA A 464 -2.82 -6.31 11.92
CA ALA A 464 -1.62 -7.15 11.84
C ALA A 464 -1.07 -7.28 10.40
N GLU A 465 -1.95 -7.28 9.39
CA GLU A 465 -1.60 -7.21 7.96
C GLU A 465 -1.15 -5.80 7.51
N SER A 466 -1.27 -4.78 8.36
CA SER A 466 -1.12 -3.35 8.02
C SER A 466 -2.10 -2.86 6.94
N ASP A 467 -3.22 -3.56 6.72
CA ASP A 467 -4.34 -3.13 5.89
C ASP A 467 -5.28 -2.21 6.70
N PHE A 468 -4.78 -1.01 6.99
CA PHE A 468 -5.52 0.01 7.74
C PHE A 468 -6.85 0.39 7.06
N GLY A 469 -6.95 0.23 5.72
CA GLY A 469 -8.17 0.50 4.97
C GLY A 469 -9.27 -0.50 5.31
N ARG A 470 -8.97 -1.79 5.16
CA ARG A 470 -9.87 -2.88 5.56
C ARG A 470 -10.21 -2.83 7.05
N ALA A 471 -9.22 -2.52 7.90
CA ALA A 471 -9.45 -2.36 9.34
C ALA A 471 -10.42 -1.20 9.65
N ALA A 472 -10.31 -0.07 8.96
CA ALA A 472 -11.23 1.07 9.09
C ALA A 472 -12.65 0.74 8.61
N ASP A 473 -12.78 0.07 7.47
CA ASP A 473 -14.08 -0.36 6.93
C ASP A 473 -14.80 -1.29 7.93
N LEU A 474 -14.11 -2.31 8.44
CA LEU A 474 -14.65 -3.25 9.44
C LEU A 474 -14.99 -2.56 10.78
N GLN A 475 -14.10 -1.69 11.29
CA GLN A 475 -14.32 -0.92 12.52
C GLN A 475 -15.59 -0.07 12.44
N SER A 476 -15.94 0.44 11.25
CA SER A 476 -17.13 1.27 11.03
C SER A 476 -18.47 0.51 11.09
N MET A 477 -18.43 -0.83 11.09
CA MET A 477 -19.61 -1.69 11.19
C MET A 477 -19.98 -2.00 12.65
N ILE A 478 -19.05 -1.81 13.59
CA ILE A 478 -19.23 -2.12 15.01
C ILE A 478 -20.09 -1.02 15.64
N THR A 479 -21.19 -1.40 16.31
CA THR A 479 -22.25 -0.45 16.69
C THR A 479 -21.85 0.52 17.82
N GLY A 480 -20.79 0.23 18.57
CA GLY A 480 -20.28 1.10 19.63
C GLY A 480 -19.02 0.56 20.32
N PRO A 481 -18.49 1.25 21.35
CA PRO A 481 -17.38 0.75 22.13
C PRO A 481 -17.72 -0.60 22.81
N PRO A 482 -16.83 -1.61 22.75
CA PRO A 482 -16.99 -2.87 23.46
C PRO A 482 -17.16 -2.68 24.97
N GLN A 483 -17.78 -3.66 25.64
CA GLN A 483 -18.14 -3.54 27.06
C GLN A 483 -16.91 -3.24 27.94
N GLY A 484 -16.89 -2.03 28.52
CA GLY A 484 -15.80 -1.53 29.37
C GLY A 484 -14.85 -0.53 28.70
N VAL A 485 -14.91 -0.36 27.38
CA VAL A 485 -14.06 0.61 26.63
C VAL A 485 -14.58 2.05 26.79
N ASN A 486 -13.67 2.99 27.04
CA ASN A 486 -14.02 4.42 27.13
C ASN A 486 -14.40 5.00 25.76
N HIS A 487 -15.52 5.73 25.70
CA HIS A 487 -16.03 6.30 24.44
C HIS A 487 -15.06 7.27 23.73
N GLY A 488 -14.34 8.11 24.47
CA GLY A 488 -13.33 9.02 23.88
C GLY A 488 -12.12 8.27 23.31
N ALA A 489 -11.68 7.21 23.99
CA ALA A 489 -10.63 6.33 23.48
C ALA A 489 -11.08 5.53 22.23
N TRP A 490 -12.36 5.14 22.18
CA TRP A 490 -12.96 4.49 21.01
C TRP A 490 -13.05 5.43 19.80
N VAL A 491 -13.53 6.67 20.00
CA VAL A 491 -13.56 7.71 18.96
C VAL A 491 -12.14 8.02 18.46
N LEU A 492 -11.15 8.10 19.36
CA LEU A 492 -9.75 8.31 18.95
C LEU A 492 -9.20 7.12 18.14
N ARG A 493 -9.48 5.87 18.55
CA ARG A 493 -9.13 4.66 17.77
C ARG A 493 -9.79 4.69 16.40
N SER A 494 -11.10 4.96 16.33
CA SER A 494 -11.88 5.04 15.09
C SER A 494 -11.34 6.12 14.16
N ALA A 495 -11.25 7.37 14.61
CA ALA A 495 -10.76 8.49 13.82
C ALA A 495 -9.34 8.26 13.29
N ARG A 496 -8.43 7.77 14.14
CA ARG A 496 -7.06 7.44 13.74
C ARG A 496 -7.02 6.33 12.69
N LEU A 497 -7.83 5.28 12.88
CA LEU A 497 -7.89 4.16 11.95
C LEU A 497 -8.48 4.55 10.60
N GLN A 498 -9.56 5.34 10.58
CA GLN A 498 -10.11 5.95 9.36
C GLN A 498 -9.08 6.82 8.62
N ILE A 499 -8.24 7.57 9.35
CA ILE A 499 -7.17 8.40 8.78
C ILE A 499 -6.07 7.54 8.14
N LEU A 500 -5.55 6.54 8.86
CA LEU A 500 -4.53 5.62 8.36
C LEU A 500 -5.05 4.74 7.20
N GLY A 501 -6.34 4.37 7.24
CA GLY A 501 -7.05 3.67 6.16
C GLY A 501 -7.37 4.53 4.93
N GLY A 502 -6.95 5.78 4.90
CA GLY A 502 -7.11 6.69 3.75
C GLY A 502 -8.41 7.48 3.74
N ASN A 503 -9.40 7.13 4.57
CA ASN A 503 -10.64 7.87 4.80
C ASN A 503 -10.44 9.06 5.75
N ALA A 504 -9.39 9.84 5.50
CA ALA A 504 -8.94 10.94 6.35
C ALA A 504 -10.01 12.02 6.56
N GLY A 505 -10.93 12.20 5.60
CA GLY A 505 -12.04 13.13 5.73
C GLY A 505 -13.06 12.70 6.79
N ALA A 506 -13.44 11.42 6.83
CA ALA A 506 -14.38 10.90 7.83
C ALA A 506 -13.75 10.86 9.22
N GLY A 507 -12.51 10.35 9.35
CA GLY A 507 -11.82 10.32 10.64
C GLY A 507 -11.57 11.71 11.24
N ALA A 508 -11.20 12.69 10.40
CA ALA A 508 -11.10 14.09 10.84
C ALA A 508 -12.47 14.67 11.23
N ALA A 509 -13.55 14.33 10.52
CA ALA A 509 -14.90 14.79 10.86
C ALA A 509 -15.42 14.17 12.18
N GLU A 510 -15.18 12.88 12.42
CA GLU A 510 -15.53 12.20 13.67
C GLU A 510 -14.81 12.86 14.86
N LEU A 511 -13.48 13.01 14.76
CA LEU A 511 -12.66 13.65 15.78
C LEU A 511 -13.11 15.10 16.02
N LYS A 512 -13.40 15.85 14.96
CA LYS A 512 -13.89 17.25 15.01
C LYS A 512 -15.24 17.38 15.73
N VAL A 513 -16.17 16.45 15.49
CA VAL A 513 -17.47 16.41 16.19
C VAL A 513 -17.31 16.11 17.67
N TRP A 514 -16.38 15.23 18.05
CA TRP A 514 -16.09 14.93 19.46
C TRP A 514 -15.36 16.09 20.16
N LEU A 515 -14.27 16.61 19.58
CA LEU A 515 -13.49 17.72 20.13
C LEU A 515 -14.34 18.97 20.36
N ALA A 516 -15.27 19.29 19.44
CA ALA A 516 -16.15 20.45 19.55
C ALA A 516 -17.17 20.38 20.71
N GLN A 517 -17.31 19.23 21.38
CA GLN A 517 -18.16 19.06 22.56
C GLN A 517 -17.38 19.23 23.88
N LEU A 518 -16.04 19.30 23.83
CA LEU A 518 -15.18 19.40 25.00
C LEU A 518 -14.96 20.86 25.40
N GLN A 519 -15.02 21.15 26.71
CA GLN A 519 -14.74 22.48 27.27
C GLN A 519 -13.31 22.60 27.81
N ALA A 520 -12.71 21.48 28.18
CA ALA A 520 -11.34 21.35 28.69
C ALA A 520 -10.82 19.95 28.34
N MET A 521 -9.51 19.76 28.40
CA MET A 521 -8.84 18.49 28.13
C MET A 521 -7.58 18.38 29.01
N ALA A 522 -7.33 17.18 29.57
CA ALA A 522 -6.09 16.93 30.30
C ALA A 522 -4.87 16.96 29.35
N PRO A 523 -3.67 17.43 29.77
CA PRO A 523 -2.52 17.57 28.87
C PRO A 523 -2.20 16.29 28.08
N ALA A 524 -2.05 15.14 28.75
CA ALA A 524 -1.74 13.87 28.09
C ALA A 524 -2.85 13.38 27.13
N SER A 525 -4.09 13.86 27.28
CA SER A 525 -5.16 13.60 26.31
C SER A 525 -5.00 14.46 25.05
N LEU A 526 -4.50 15.69 25.19
CA LEU A 526 -4.17 16.56 24.06
C LEU A 526 -2.98 15.99 23.26
N ASP A 527 -1.99 15.39 23.93
CA ASP A 527 -0.89 14.68 23.25
C ASP A 527 -1.40 13.59 22.31
N GLN A 528 -2.36 12.78 22.77
CA GLN A 528 -2.97 11.70 21.98
C GLN A 528 -3.80 12.22 20.81
N VAL A 529 -4.45 13.38 20.96
CA VAL A 529 -5.16 14.06 19.86
C VAL A 529 -4.18 14.64 18.83
N MET A 530 -3.12 15.32 19.29
CA MET A 530 -2.10 15.89 18.41
C MET A 530 -1.40 14.83 17.55
N GLN A 531 -1.20 13.61 18.07
CA GLN A 531 -0.68 12.48 17.27
C GLN A 531 -1.52 12.18 16.03
N VAL A 532 -2.85 12.30 16.11
CA VAL A 532 -3.75 12.06 14.96
C VAL A 532 -3.64 13.18 13.92
N MET A 533 -3.38 14.42 14.35
CA MET A 533 -2.99 15.49 13.43
C MET A 533 -1.59 15.29 12.84
N PHE A 534 -0.64 14.70 13.57
CA PHE A 534 0.67 14.33 13.02
C PHE A 534 0.57 13.20 11.98
N ASP A 535 -0.29 12.20 12.18
CA ASP A 535 -0.59 11.18 11.17
C ASP A 535 -1.17 11.82 9.89
N LEU A 536 -2.09 12.79 10.03
CA LEU A 536 -2.60 13.56 8.89
C LEU A 536 -1.50 14.34 8.17
N GLN A 537 -0.56 14.96 8.89
CA GLN A 537 0.58 15.65 8.28
C GLN A 537 1.51 14.66 7.56
N PHE A 538 1.82 13.52 8.18
CA PHE A 538 2.65 12.46 7.57
C PHE A 538 2.02 11.90 6.28
N LEU A 539 0.69 11.79 6.22
CA LEU A 539 -0.08 11.35 5.05
C LEU A 539 -0.32 12.46 4.00
N GLY A 540 0.34 13.61 4.11
CA GLY A 540 0.20 14.74 3.18
C GLY A 540 -1.16 15.47 3.28
N LYS A 541 -1.95 15.21 4.32
CA LYS A 541 -3.33 15.72 4.50
C LYS A 541 -3.34 17.06 5.25
N HIS A 542 -2.37 17.92 4.98
CA HIS A 542 -2.11 19.16 5.73
C HIS A 542 -3.34 20.07 5.90
N ARG A 543 -4.24 20.13 4.93
CA ARG A 543 -5.51 20.89 5.05
C ARG A 543 -6.44 20.35 6.13
N LEU A 544 -6.58 19.02 6.24
CA LEU A 544 -7.38 18.39 7.31
C LEU A 544 -6.70 18.51 8.67
N ALA A 545 -5.36 18.44 8.72
CA ALA A 545 -4.61 18.75 9.94
C ALA A 545 -4.84 20.21 10.39
N LEU A 546 -4.81 21.17 9.47
CA LEU A 546 -5.10 22.59 9.74
C LEU A 546 -6.54 22.81 10.24
N GLU A 547 -7.54 22.12 9.68
CA GLU A 547 -8.91 22.17 10.19
C GLU A 547 -9.04 21.64 11.62
N LEU A 548 -8.27 20.61 12.00
CA LEU A 548 -8.26 20.08 13.37
C LEU A 548 -7.41 20.92 14.33
N PHE A 549 -6.32 21.53 13.85
CA PHE A 549 -5.55 22.51 14.62
C PHE A 549 -6.43 23.71 15.01
N GLU A 550 -7.27 24.23 14.10
CA GLU A 550 -8.24 25.28 14.43
C GLU A 550 -9.27 24.80 15.48
N VAL A 551 -9.77 23.57 15.37
CA VAL A 551 -10.75 22.99 16.30
C VAL A 551 -10.16 22.74 17.70
N VAL A 552 -8.87 22.40 17.81
CA VAL A 552 -8.21 22.16 19.10
C VAL A 552 -7.75 23.45 19.79
N THR A 553 -7.64 24.56 19.05
CA THR A 553 -7.18 25.88 19.53
C THR A 553 -7.84 26.35 20.84
N PRO A 554 -9.16 26.21 21.09
CA PRO A 554 -9.78 26.62 22.36
C PRO A 554 -9.38 25.76 23.57
N LEU A 555 -8.95 24.52 23.33
CA LEU A 555 -8.52 23.58 24.38
C LEU A 555 -7.07 23.84 24.84
N VAL A 556 -6.30 24.63 24.08
CA VAL A 556 -4.88 24.92 24.31
C VAL A 556 -4.68 26.04 25.34
N GLN A 557 -4.32 25.64 26.57
CA GLN A 557 -4.21 26.56 27.71
C GLN A 557 -2.80 27.17 27.88
N THR A 558 -1.75 26.37 27.79
CA THR A 558 -0.38 26.80 28.16
C THR A 558 0.40 27.43 27.00
N HIS A 559 1.37 28.30 27.30
CA HIS A 559 2.29 28.86 26.29
C HIS A 559 3.08 27.78 25.53
N GLY A 560 3.43 26.67 26.21
CA GLY A 560 4.10 25.53 25.59
C GLY A 560 3.25 24.83 24.54
N GLN A 561 1.95 24.66 24.80
CA GLN A 561 1.01 24.12 23.82
C GLN A 561 0.72 25.12 22.69
N LYS A 562 0.63 26.43 22.97
CA LYS A 562 0.40 27.50 21.96
C LYS A 562 1.52 27.57 20.92
N ARG A 563 2.79 27.66 21.37
CA ARG A 563 3.94 27.68 20.45
C ARG A 563 4.05 26.40 19.63
N GLU A 564 3.66 25.26 20.20
CA GLU A 564 3.76 23.96 19.54
C GLU A 564 2.68 23.79 18.47
N LEU A 565 1.42 24.15 18.80
CA LEU A 565 0.34 24.22 17.81
C LEU A 565 0.71 25.12 16.63
N LEU A 566 1.28 26.31 16.88
CA LEU A 566 1.78 27.21 15.82
C LEU A 566 2.90 26.60 14.96
N TYR A 567 3.83 25.85 15.57
CA TYR A 567 4.92 25.18 14.86
C TYR A 567 4.39 24.10 13.90
N TRP A 568 3.44 23.29 14.36
CA TRP A 568 2.85 22.24 13.54
C TRP A 568 1.90 22.81 12.46
N VAL A 569 1.19 23.90 12.74
CA VAL A 569 0.46 24.69 11.74
C VAL A 569 1.43 25.22 10.67
N ALA A 570 2.58 25.79 11.07
CA ALA A 570 3.61 26.25 10.14
C ALA A 570 4.15 25.14 9.24
N GLN A 571 4.43 23.96 9.82
CA GLN A 571 4.87 22.77 9.09
C GLN A 571 3.82 22.32 8.05
N SER A 572 2.52 22.39 8.38
CA SER A 572 1.45 22.12 7.39
C SER A 572 1.41 23.11 6.23
N TRP A 573 1.84 24.36 6.42
CA TRP A 573 1.92 25.32 5.30
C TRP A 573 3.20 25.17 4.46
N ALA A 574 4.31 24.71 5.05
CA ALA A 574 5.53 24.41 4.29
C ALA A 574 5.31 23.28 3.27
N GLU A 575 4.70 22.18 3.72
CA GLU A 575 4.37 21.02 2.88
C GLU A 575 3.16 21.26 1.94
N LEU A 576 2.63 22.49 1.92
CA LEU A 576 1.64 22.98 0.93
C LEU A 576 2.25 24.02 -0.02
N ASP A 577 3.58 24.16 -0.03
CA ASP A 577 4.38 25.17 -0.75
C ASP A 577 4.01 26.64 -0.43
N ASP A 578 3.21 26.87 0.64
CA ASP A 578 2.87 28.21 1.14
C ASP A 578 3.95 28.67 2.13
N HIS A 579 5.17 28.80 1.62
CA HIS A 579 6.35 29.20 2.39
C HIS A 579 6.15 30.54 3.11
N VAL A 580 5.31 31.42 2.57
CA VAL A 580 4.97 32.72 3.14
C VAL A 580 4.13 32.55 4.42
N ARG A 581 3.04 31.78 4.40
CA ARG A 581 2.29 31.48 5.64
C ARG A 581 3.12 30.63 6.59
N SER A 582 3.88 29.67 6.08
CA SER A 582 4.76 28.84 6.91
C SER A 582 5.77 29.67 7.70
N ALA A 583 6.49 30.58 7.04
CA ALA A 583 7.39 31.51 7.70
C ALA A 583 6.69 32.36 8.77
N ALA A 584 5.49 32.87 8.49
CA ALA A 584 4.70 33.64 9.45
C ALA A 584 4.37 32.82 10.72
N TYR A 585 3.85 31.60 10.58
CA TYR A 585 3.52 30.74 11.72
C TYR A 585 4.76 30.23 12.49
N PHE A 586 5.89 29.99 11.81
CA PHE A 586 7.15 29.65 12.49
C PHE A 586 7.72 30.85 13.28
N VAL A 587 7.57 32.08 12.77
CA VAL A 587 7.93 33.31 13.49
C VAL A 587 7.04 33.51 14.72
N GLU A 588 5.72 33.34 14.58
CA GLU A 588 4.78 33.37 15.73
C GLU A 588 5.15 32.31 16.78
N SER A 589 5.37 31.05 16.38
CA SER A 589 5.83 29.99 17.28
C SER A 589 7.11 30.38 18.05
N ALA A 590 8.04 31.07 17.40
CA ALA A 590 9.26 31.54 18.03
C ALA A 590 9.05 32.68 19.05
N PHE A 591 8.04 33.53 18.86
CA PHE A 591 7.70 34.63 19.77
C PHE A 591 6.92 34.17 21.01
N TRP A 592 6.16 33.07 20.93
CA TRP A 592 5.53 32.46 22.11
C TRP A 592 6.52 31.75 23.07
N ALA A 593 7.79 31.62 22.67
CA ALA A 593 8.89 31.21 23.55
C ALA A 593 9.49 32.44 24.27
N GLY A 594 9.33 32.52 25.60
CA GLY A 594 9.61 33.72 26.41
C GLY A 594 11.08 34.18 26.54
N ALA A 595 12.02 33.58 25.80
CA ALA A 595 13.40 34.03 25.68
C ALA A 595 13.98 33.63 24.31
N THR A 596 14.68 34.54 23.63
CA THR A 596 15.32 34.28 22.33
C THR A 596 16.42 33.20 22.39
N THR A 597 16.96 32.93 23.58
CA THR A 597 17.92 31.86 23.83
C THR A 597 17.31 30.47 23.91
N ASP A 598 15.98 30.32 23.93
CA ASP A 598 15.28 29.03 23.96
C ASP A 598 15.61 28.20 22.70
N PRO A 599 16.09 26.95 22.84
CA PRO A 599 16.26 26.02 21.72
C PRO A 599 15.03 25.88 20.81
N TRP A 600 13.81 26.02 21.35
CA TRP A 600 12.58 26.06 20.56
C TRP A 600 12.52 27.30 19.65
N SER A 601 12.67 28.50 20.23
CA SER A 601 12.65 29.77 19.49
C SER A 601 13.70 29.77 18.37
N ARG A 602 14.91 29.28 18.69
CA ARG A 602 16.02 29.14 17.72
C ARG A 602 15.71 28.15 16.59
N SER A 603 15.00 27.05 16.89
CA SER A 603 14.61 26.04 15.88
C SER A 603 13.49 26.56 14.98
N ALA A 604 12.47 27.19 15.56
CA ALA A 604 11.36 27.80 14.84
C ALA A 604 11.83 28.97 13.94
N LEU A 605 12.68 29.87 14.47
CA LEU A 605 13.34 30.90 13.65
C LEU A 605 14.20 30.28 12.54
N TYR A 606 14.94 29.20 12.81
CA TYR A 606 15.74 28.58 11.75
C TYR A 606 14.85 28.01 10.63
N ARG A 607 13.72 27.36 10.95
CA ARG A 607 12.73 26.93 9.94
C ARG A 607 12.15 28.13 9.20
N ALA A 608 11.71 29.19 9.89
CA ALA A 608 11.23 30.41 9.24
C ALA A 608 12.25 30.99 8.25
N GLY A 609 13.54 31.05 8.61
CA GLY A 609 14.60 31.50 7.70
C GLY A 609 14.73 30.63 6.44
N GLN A 610 14.52 29.30 6.56
CA GLN A 610 14.50 28.40 5.40
C GLN A 610 13.28 28.64 4.51
N GLU A 611 12.09 28.81 5.08
CA GLU A 611 10.86 29.05 4.30
C GLU A 611 10.90 30.43 3.62
N LEU A 612 11.42 31.47 4.29
CA LEU A 612 11.68 32.77 3.66
C LEU A 612 12.66 32.67 2.49
N GLU A 613 13.71 31.85 2.62
CA GLU A 613 14.66 31.57 1.54
C GLU A 613 14.00 30.83 0.36
N SER A 614 13.16 29.83 0.62
CA SER A 614 12.36 29.12 -0.40
C SER A 614 11.34 30.04 -1.10
N GLY A 615 10.71 30.94 -0.35
CA GLY A 615 9.77 31.95 -0.87
C GLY A 615 10.44 33.14 -1.57
N ALA A 616 11.77 33.18 -1.67
CA ALA A 616 12.58 34.29 -2.19
C ALA A 616 12.52 35.62 -1.40
N LEU A 617 12.09 35.58 -0.13
CA LEU A 617 12.11 36.70 0.82
C LEU A 617 13.51 36.87 1.43
N TYR A 618 14.50 37.13 0.57
CA TYR A 618 15.92 37.03 0.88
C TYR A 618 16.45 38.10 1.86
N ASP A 619 15.76 39.21 2.09
CA ASP A 619 16.14 40.20 3.12
C ASP A 619 15.70 39.76 4.51
N ASP A 620 14.45 39.33 4.64
CA ASP A 620 13.90 38.82 5.88
C ASP A 620 14.61 37.53 6.34
N ALA A 621 14.90 36.61 5.41
CA ALA A 621 15.75 35.44 5.66
C ALA A 621 17.14 35.87 6.18
N GLY A 622 17.68 36.96 5.62
CA GLY A 622 18.92 37.58 6.06
C GLY A 622 18.84 38.12 7.49
N VAL A 623 17.75 38.79 7.87
CA VAL A 623 17.52 39.30 9.24
C VAL A 623 17.47 38.14 10.24
N ILE A 624 16.73 37.07 9.94
CA ILE A 624 16.64 35.88 10.79
C ILE A 624 18.00 35.21 10.96
N TYR A 625 18.73 34.95 9.88
CA TYR A 625 20.04 34.29 9.97
C TYR A 625 21.11 35.14 10.67
N HIS A 626 21.06 36.47 10.58
CA HIS A 626 21.95 37.34 11.36
C HIS A 626 21.62 37.31 12.87
N ARG A 627 20.33 37.29 13.26
CA ARG A 627 19.92 37.12 14.66
C ARG A 627 20.44 35.79 15.22
N LEU A 628 20.14 34.68 14.53
CA LEU A 628 20.61 33.35 14.91
C LEU A 628 22.14 33.20 14.94
N LEU A 629 22.87 33.99 14.14
CA LEU A 629 24.34 34.00 14.13
C LEU A 629 24.92 34.77 15.34
N GLY A 630 24.25 35.82 15.80
CA GLY A 630 24.59 36.53 17.03
C GLY A 630 24.28 35.71 18.28
N ASP A 631 23.14 35.02 18.29
CA ASP A 631 22.66 34.22 19.42
C ASP A 631 23.38 32.85 19.57
N THR A 632 24.36 32.50 18.72
CA THR A 632 25.00 31.17 18.75
C THR A 632 26.52 31.17 18.86
N THR A 633 27.02 30.36 19.79
CA THR A 633 28.46 30.11 20.02
C THR A 633 28.98 28.86 19.32
N ASP A 634 28.11 27.95 18.85
CA ASP A 634 28.53 26.72 18.13
C ASP A 634 29.19 27.07 16.78
N PRO A 635 30.49 26.74 16.57
CA PRO A 635 31.18 26.98 15.30
C PRO A 635 30.54 26.29 14.09
N LYS A 636 29.89 25.13 14.26
CA LYS A 636 29.24 24.41 13.15
C LYS A 636 28.00 25.15 12.67
N LEU A 637 27.12 25.56 13.59
CA LEU A 637 25.95 26.38 13.26
C LEU A 637 26.37 27.77 12.75
N GLN A 638 27.41 28.41 13.31
CA GLN A 638 27.94 29.66 12.75
C GLN A 638 28.41 29.49 11.29
N ALA A 639 29.12 28.40 10.97
CA ALA A 639 29.53 28.11 9.59
C ALA A 639 28.32 27.87 8.66
N LYS A 640 27.32 27.10 9.12
CA LYS A 640 26.08 26.82 8.38
C LYS A 640 25.28 28.11 8.08
N LEU A 641 25.17 29.02 9.06
CA LEU A 641 24.49 30.30 8.92
C LEU A 641 25.27 31.26 8.00
N ARG A 642 26.59 31.38 8.15
CA ARG A 642 27.44 32.17 7.23
C ARG A 642 27.37 31.65 5.79
N TYR A 643 27.31 30.33 5.60
CA TYR A 643 27.10 29.73 4.29
C TYR A 643 25.74 30.11 3.68
N ARG A 644 24.63 30.01 4.45
CA ARG A 644 23.31 30.45 3.97
C ARG A 644 23.25 31.94 3.68
N LEU A 645 23.85 32.80 4.51
CA LEU A 645 23.97 34.23 4.24
C LEU A 645 24.71 34.53 2.92
N ALA A 646 25.73 33.76 2.56
CA ALA A 646 26.40 33.87 1.26
C ALA A 646 25.53 33.34 0.10
N GLN A 647 24.76 32.26 0.31
CA GLN A 647 23.81 31.78 -0.69
C GLN A 647 22.67 32.77 -0.94
N LEU A 648 22.19 33.49 0.09
CA LEU A 648 21.22 34.58 -0.08
C LEU A 648 21.77 35.70 -0.98
N GLN A 649 23.06 36.04 -0.88
CA GLN A 649 23.68 37.02 -1.78
C GLN A 649 23.68 36.54 -3.24
N LEU A 650 24.00 35.27 -3.49
CA LEU A 650 23.94 34.66 -4.82
C LEU A 650 22.50 34.55 -5.35
N GLY A 651 21.54 34.25 -4.48
CA GLY A 651 20.10 34.20 -4.81
C GLY A 651 19.54 35.55 -5.22
N ARG A 652 19.89 36.62 -4.49
CA ARG A 652 19.55 38.01 -4.84
C ARG A 652 20.11 38.41 -6.20
N ILE A 653 21.38 38.13 -6.46
CA ILE A 653 22.03 38.44 -7.75
C ILE A 653 21.29 37.73 -8.89
N ARG A 654 21.03 36.42 -8.77
CA ARG A 654 20.28 35.65 -9.79
C ARG A 654 18.84 36.16 -9.99
N ALA A 655 18.17 36.61 -8.94
CA ALA A 655 16.85 37.22 -9.02
C ALA A 655 16.86 38.64 -9.61
N GLN A 656 18.02 39.31 -9.65
CA GLN A 656 18.23 40.61 -10.29
C GLN A 656 18.76 40.50 -11.73
N GLU A 657 19.43 39.40 -12.07
CA GLU A 657 19.91 39.07 -13.43
C GLU A 657 18.83 38.40 -14.30
N GLY A 658 17.79 37.82 -13.69
CA GLY A 658 16.71 37.09 -14.36
C GLY A 658 15.41 37.87 -14.55
N ASN A 659 15.45 39.20 -14.59
CA ASN A 659 14.27 40.08 -14.56
C ASN A 659 14.43 41.34 -15.42
#